data_AF-A0AAJ2UCR2-F1
#
_entry.id   AF-A0AAJ2UCR2-F1
#
_cell.length_a   1.000
_cell.length_b   1.000
_cell.length_c   1.000
_cell.angle_alpha   90.00
_cell.angle_beta   90.00
_cell.angle_gamma   90.00
#
_symmetry.space_group_name_H-M   'P 1'
#
loop_
_entity.id
_entity.type
_entity.pdbx_description
1 polymer ?
#
loop_
_entity_poly.entity_id
_entity_poly.type
_entity_poly.pdbx_seq_one_letter_code
_entity_poly.pdbx_strand_id
1 'polypeptide(L)'
;MSKNKLFKVFTLLSFLAIPIFSGLISSTLSPESNKTGNFTNTFANKINYDNKLSKSQEDLAGFKQKNKKIFSRKSNQKFTAFSLLKSSNVKNVLKAENVDIKIFLDLIDINNNSLSANVEYYQTKNNEYLKQIISLFEQNNIKINSSYVSKLSPIIWININSLAEKKSLELLEKLDFVSLVINNIENTTNSDSLPTYSAKSSNQEAKPKIFYNNLEHAAYYYSYLSNTKDYFTKEKEIVDYKYPESYKREKVGVVEVGMSGTYDESDWLKAQIPKYLVNYYNIGRADSKKTNENQNDHASLVSGIIVGKSGFAFNTDLHLANLGEVGSFDSPVWMSIFEKLIIEKGVRVINHSYGFNFIHKKDVDAEFKDIYGNNSSLLKNSVSRYIDHLYYLDFLSRKYGVINIFAAGNEYDDKWKNDIKNSEEKYGYISGYANAINSIVVGSSFGTKENFYASNFSNRLLPKGLKGLPKPLIVAPGENIVGLSDQKSPESGTSFSAPIVTGIVSTIIGSNHHLFHKNNIIPAIKSVLSSSAVDSKLDYQGIKNFIESTKKENEKQNTWSSIDDYLERPSKWLYLLNYENEHKSKSNGFDTAVGAGQINFANIQKAIDNLKTFSVSFQNTDEYVYVSPEIKLNQGDKIKASLAWAFNAGLTKPVTWNDSRFYSWYANLVAYGSGWYILDNNPGAMYGEYHPQSSIEEEYHHKYPYEWLKRKALFEKQKNTLFSDYDLKLQKKEGDNWQTIYLNSGSSWNSNVELIRYSAEESGIYRILVKKHSSSLFEESVDDNLAVSYVIQEK
;
A
#
# COMPACT_ATOMS: atom_id res chain seq x y z
N MET A 1 45.14 7.84 28.91
CA MET A 1 46.44 8.06 29.58
C MET A 1 47.19 6.73 29.65
N SER A 2 48.52 6.73 29.70
CA SER A 2 49.41 5.61 29.28
C SER A 2 49.32 5.35 27.75
N LYS A 3 50.38 5.10 26.93
CA LYS A 3 51.79 4.63 27.09
C LYS A 3 51.92 3.13 27.42
N ASN A 4 52.78 2.31 26.79
CA ASN A 4 53.75 2.52 25.68
C ASN A 4 54.26 1.15 25.13
N LYS A 5 55.15 1.20 24.11
CA LYS A 5 56.15 0.18 23.64
C LYS A 5 55.80 -0.53 22.30
N LEU A 6 56.52 -0.23 21.19
CA LEU A 6 57.80 -0.79 20.65
C LEU A 6 57.58 -2.04 19.74
N PHE A 7 58.38 -2.40 18.70
CA PHE A 7 59.32 -1.68 17.80
C PHE A 7 59.87 -2.65 16.71
N LYS A 8 60.02 -2.21 15.43
CA LYS A 8 60.77 -2.88 14.30
C LYS A 8 60.31 -4.31 13.89
N VAL A 9 60.22 -4.73 12.61
CA VAL A 9 60.98 -4.57 11.33
C VAL A 9 62.19 -5.49 11.18
N PHE A 10 62.06 -6.50 10.28
CA PHE A 10 63.06 -7.23 9.44
C PHE A 10 62.21 -8.33 8.69
N THR A 11 61.83 -8.33 7.40
CA THR A 11 62.41 -8.12 6.05
C THR A 11 62.81 -9.40 5.28
N LEU A 12 62.33 -9.49 4.03
CA LEU A 12 62.94 -10.09 2.82
C LEU A 12 62.74 -11.58 2.44
N LEU A 13 62.81 -11.80 1.12
CA LEU A 13 62.96 -13.05 0.33
C LEU A 13 61.73 -14.01 0.25
N SER A 14 61.58 -14.85 -0.78
CA SER A 14 61.36 -14.61 -2.24
C SER A 14 61.38 -15.93 -3.04
N PHE A 15 60.88 -15.91 -4.28
CA PHE A 15 61.02 -16.92 -5.36
C PHE A 15 60.13 -18.20 -5.36
N LEU A 16 59.44 -18.33 -6.50
CA LEU A 16 59.05 -19.52 -7.29
C LEU A 16 59.20 -20.96 -6.74
N ALA A 17 58.12 -21.74 -6.91
CA ALA A 17 58.18 -23.16 -7.30
C ALA A 17 56.91 -23.55 -8.09
N ILE A 18 57.01 -24.53 -9.00
CA ILE A 18 55.91 -25.10 -9.81
C ILE A 18 55.93 -26.64 -9.65
N PRO A 19 54.76 -27.29 -9.49
CA PRO A 19 54.44 -28.51 -10.22
C PRO A 19 53.07 -28.38 -10.93
N ILE A 20 52.76 -28.90 -12.14
CA ILE A 20 53.22 -30.05 -12.95
C ILE A 20 52.63 -31.42 -12.51
N PHE A 21 51.47 -31.70 -13.10
CA PHE A 21 50.99 -32.98 -13.69
C PHE A 21 50.67 -34.25 -12.86
N SER A 22 49.82 -35.08 -13.51
CA SER A 22 49.35 -36.45 -13.18
C SER A 22 48.30 -36.57 -12.06
N GLY A 23 47.32 -37.49 -12.13
CA GLY A 23 46.92 -38.35 -13.27
C GLY A 23 46.00 -39.52 -12.87
N LEU A 24 45.38 -40.16 -13.87
CA LEU A 24 44.58 -41.42 -13.79
C LEU A 24 43.23 -41.39 -13.02
N ILE A 25 42.30 -42.35 -13.15
CA ILE A 25 41.65 -42.98 -14.34
C ILE A 25 40.40 -43.82 -13.89
N SER A 26 39.55 -44.23 -14.85
CA SER A 26 38.36 -45.13 -14.77
C SER A 26 37.01 -44.39 -14.75
N SER A 27 36.05 -44.56 -15.68
CA SER A 27 35.47 -45.74 -16.38
C SER A 27 34.54 -46.57 -15.47
N THR A 28 33.35 -47.03 -15.87
CA THR A 28 32.82 -47.52 -17.18
C THR A 28 31.66 -46.66 -17.75
N LEU A 29 31.33 -46.55 -19.06
CA LEU A 29 31.06 -47.54 -20.15
C LEU A 29 29.79 -48.40 -19.89
N SER A 30 28.87 -48.69 -20.83
CA SER A 30 28.65 -48.36 -22.27
C SER A 30 27.15 -48.71 -22.63
N PRO A 31 26.64 -48.88 -23.89
CA PRO A 31 27.21 -48.68 -25.24
C PRO A 31 26.31 -47.99 -26.32
N GLU A 32 26.99 -47.35 -27.30
CA GLU A 32 26.73 -47.39 -28.77
C GLU A 32 25.41 -46.84 -29.40
N SER A 33 25.35 -46.49 -30.70
CA SER A 33 26.28 -46.73 -31.83
C SER A 33 26.28 -45.63 -32.91
N ASN A 34 27.45 -45.37 -33.54
CA ASN A 34 27.72 -45.02 -34.98
C ASN A 34 26.96 -43.85 -35.68
N LYS A 35 27.43 -43.14 -36.73
CA LYS A 35 28.68 -42.88 -37.51
C LYS A 35 28.27 -41.79 -38.55
N THR A 36 29.05 -40.88 -39.15
CA THR A 36 30.43 -40.29 -39.08
C THR A 36 30.39 -39.00 -39.94
N GLY A 37 31.26 -37.99 -39.86
CA GLY A 37 32.50 -37.81 -39.10
C GLY A 37 33.71 -37.58 -40.03
N ASN A 38 34.24 -36.34 -40.15
CA ASN A 38 35.46 -36.01 -40.91
C ASN A 38 36.22 -34.79 -40.33
N PHE A 39 37.55 -34.74 -40.49
CA PHE A 39 38.45 -33.78 -39.83
C PHE A 39 38.95 -32.65 -40.75
N THR A 40 39.23 -31.46 -40.18
CA THR A 40 40.44 -30.68 -40.52
C THR A 40 40.80 -29.71 -39.38
N ASN A 41 42.08 -29.64 -39.01
CA ASN A 41 42.59 -28.73 -37.97
C ASN A 41 43.14 -27.43 -38.58
N THR A 42 42.86 -26.29 -37.95
CA THR A 42 43.83 -25.19 -37.84
C THR A 42 43.55 -24.34 -36.60
N PHE A 43 44.47 -24.38 -35.62
CA PHE A 43 44.58 -23.32 -34.61
C PHE A 43 45.28 -22.12 -35.27
N ALA A 44 44.61 -20.98 -35.36
CA ALA A 44 45.20 -19.72 -35.78
C ALA A 44 44.58 -18.56 -34.98
N ASN A 45 45.42 -17.66 -34.48
CA ASN A 45 44.97 -16.60 -33.58
C ASN A 45 44.10 -15.56 -34.30
N LYS A 46 42.88 -15.36 -33.79
CA LYS A 46 42.27 -14.04 -33.78
C LYS A 46 41.36 -13.88 -32.55
N ILE A 47 41.83 -13.10 -31.58
CA ILE A 47 40.93 -12.52 -30.58
C ILE A 47 40.03 -11.57 -31.34
N ASN A 48 38.74 -11.92 -31.44
CA ASN A 48 37.75 -11.10 -32.09
C ASN A 48 36.60 -10.88 -31.11
N TYR A 49 36.51 -9.68 -30.54
CA TYR A 49 35.53 -9.32 -29.52
C TYR A 49 34.14 -9.04 -30.11
N ASP A 50 33.70 -9.88 -31.04
CA ASP A 50 32.32 -9.92 -31.54
C ASP A 50 31.41 -10.56 -30.48
N ASN A 51 31.31 -9.91 -29.31
CA ASN A 51 30.17 -10.01 -28.41
C ASN A 51 28.96 -9.38 -29.12
N LYS A 52 28.47 -10.10 -30.14
CA LYS A 52 27.26 -9.73 -30.85
C LYS A 52 26.10 -9.92 -29.88
N LEU A 53 25.70 -8.79 -29.28
CA LEU A 53 24.60 -8.66 -28.35
C LEU A 53 23.42 -9.51 -28.85
N SER A 54 22.78 -10.25 -27.94
CA SER A 54 21.58 -11.01 -28.32
C SER A 54 20.53 -10.05 -28.88
N LYS A 55 19.54 -10.55 -29.63
CA LYS A 55 18.49 -9.68 -30.20
C LYS A 55 17.85 -8.77 -29.14
N SER A 56 17.57 -9.30 -27.95
CA SER A 56 17.03 -8.55 -26.82
C SER A 56 18.03 -7.57 -26.17
N GLN A 57 19.34 -7.75 -26.35
CA GLN A 57 20.38 -6.82 -25.93
C GLN A 57 20.68 -5.74 -26.99
N GLU A 58 20.58 -6.05 -28.30
CA GLU A 58 20.54 -5.04 -29.37
C GLU A 58 19.31 -4.14 -29.18
N ASP A 59 18.13 -4.73 -28.93
CA ASP A 59 16.90 -4.00 -28.63
C ASP A 59 17.05 -3.15 -27.35
N LEU A 60 17.73 -3.65 -26.31
CA LEU A 60 18.01 -2.90 -25.07
C LEU A 60 18.99 -1.74 -25.30
N ALA A 61 20.02 -1.92 -26.14
CA ALA A 61 20.95 -0.86 -26.51
C ALA A 61 20.24 0.24 -27.34
N GLY A 62 19.38 -0.16 -28.29
CA GLY A 62 18.49 0.76 -29.01
C GLY A 62 17.48 1.49 -28.11
N PHE A 63 17.21 0.98 -26.90
CA PHE A 63 16.34 1.60 -25.91
C PHE A 63 17.02 2.68 -25.04
N LYS A 64 18.36 2.85 -25.08
CA LYS A 64 19.04 3.89 -24.29
C LYS A 64 18.69 5.34 -24.67
N GLN A 65 18.00 5.59 -25.79
CA GLN A 65 17.55 6.92 -26.18
C GLN A 65 16.01 7.06 -26.31
N LYS A 66 15.33 7.20 -25.15
CA LYS A 66 14.11 8.04 -25.03
C LYS A 66 13.72 8.33 -23.58
N ASN A 67 14.05 9.54 -23.11
CA ASN A 67 13.55 10.13 -21.86
C ASN A 67 12.07 10.57 -21.99
N LYS A 68 11.19 9.65 -22.40
CA LYS A 68 9.74 9.91 -22.49
C LYS A 68 9.19 10.25 -21.11
N LYS A 69 8.62 11.45 -20.97
CA LYS A 69 7.92 11.90 -19.77
C LYS A 69 6.41 11.65 -19.85
N ILE A 70 5.87 11.33 -21.03
CA ILE A 70 4.41 11.18 -21.27
C ILE A 70 3.95 9.70 -21.21
N PHE A 71 2.81 9.44 -20.57
CA PHE A 71 2.13 8.14 -20.54
C PHE A 71 0.59 8.30 -20.65
N SER A 72 -0.04 7.72 -21.69
CA SER A 72 -1.50 7.82 -21.92
C SER A 72 -2.23 6.57 -21.46
N ARG A 73 -3.33 6.73 -20.70
CA ARG A 73 -4.16 5.62 -20.20
C ARG A 73 -5.31 5.19 -21.12
N LYS A 74 -5.50 5.86 -22.26
CA LYS A 74 -6.34 5.36 -23.38
C LYS A 74 -5.59 5.53 -24.71
N SER A 75 -5.56 4.48 -25.53
CA SER A 75 -4.91 4.48 -26.85
C SER A 75 -5.87 4.32 -28.04
N ASN A 76 -7.19 4.20 -27.80
CA ASN A 76 -8.13 3.66 -28.80
C ASN A 76 -9.29 4.55 -29.24
N GLN A 77 -9.44 5.77 -28.71
CA GLN A 77 -10.04 6.82 -29.54
C GLN A 77 -8.98 7.26 -30.56
N LYS A 78 -8.96 6.60 -31.73
CA LYS A 78 -8.31 7.16 -32.92
C LYS A 78 -8.89 8.56 -33.17
N PHE A 79 -8.08 9.49 -33.63
CA PHE A 79 -8.46 10.88 -33.97
C PHE A 79 -9.55 10.96 -35.06
N THR A 80 -10.81 10.69 -34.71
CA THR A 80 -11.96 10.78 -35.63
C THR A 80 -12.34 12.22 -35.96
N ALA A 81 -11.91 13.20 -35.15
CA ALA A 81 -12.03 14.62 -35.45
C ALA A 81 -11.40 14.98 -36.82
N PHE A 82 -10.24 14.40 -37.17
CA PHE A 82 -9.59 14.65 -38.45
C PHE A 82 -10.22 13.91 -39.64
N SER A 83 -10.96 12.83 -39.43
CA SER A 83 -11.74 12.17 -40.49
C SER A 83 -13.11 12.82 -40.71
N LEU A 84 -13.75 13.33 -39.66
CA LEU A 84 -15.08 13.97 -39.73
C LEU A 84 -15.05 15.33 -40.43
N LEU A 85 -13.90 16.02 -40.46
CA LEU A 85 -13.70 17.25 -41.22
C LEU A 85 -13.84 17.10 -42.76
N LYS A 86 -13.99 15.87 -43.28
CA LYS A 86 -14.31 15.60 -44.69
C LYS A 86 -15.77 15.20 -44.97
N SER A 87 -16.61 15.03 -43.96
CA SER A 87 -18.04 14.68 -44.15
C SER A 87 -18.94 15.90 -43.97
N SER A 88 -19.64 16.31 -45.03
CA SER A 88 -20.42 17.55 -45.13
C SER A 88 -21.75 17.58 -44.37
N ASN A 89 -21.91 16.77 -43.32
CA ASN A 89 -23.15 16.65 -42.52
C ASN A 89 -22.88 16.85 -41.02
N VAL A 90 -22.50 18.07 -40.64
CA VAL A 90 -22.24 18.44 -39.24
C VAL A 90 -23.43 19.23 -38.67
N LYS A 91 -24.38 18.52 -38.06
CA LYS A 91 -25.37 19.10 -37.11
C LYS A 91 -25.28 18.56 -35.69
N ASN A 92 -24.65 17.39 -35.49
CA ASN A 92 -24.19 16.98 -34.17
C ASN A 92 -22.85 17.65 -33.90
N VAL A 93 -22.88 18.81 -33.25
CA VAL A 93 -21.69 19.55 -32.83
C VAL A 93 -20.88 18.70 -31.86
N LEU A 94 -19.58 18.56 -32.13
CA LEU A 94 -18.61 17.97 -31.21
C LEU A 94 -18.63 18.76 -29.89
N LYS A 95 -19.22 18.21 -28.83
CA LYS A 95 -18.84 18.60 -27.47
C LYS A 95 -17.38 18.22 -27.31
N ALA A 96 -16.50 19.22 -27.25
CA ALA A 96 -15.10 18.98 -26.99
C ALA A 96 -14.97 18.48 -25.54
N GLU A 97 -14.67 17.19 -25.38
CA GLU A 97 -14.47 16.59 -24.07
C GLU A 97 -13.27 17.23 -23.37
N ASN A 98 -13.34 17.40 -22.05
CA ASN A 98 -12.18 17.82 -21.27
C ASN A 98 -11.31 16.59 -20.92
N VAL A 99 -10.01 16.79 -20.76
CA VAL A 99 -9.04 15.76 -20.37
C VAL A 99 -8.34 16.19 -19.09
N ASP A 100 -8.32 15.30 -18.10
CA ASP A 100 -7.50 15.45 -16.90
C ASP A 100 -6.10 14.90 -17.14
N ILE A 101 -5.10 15.73 -16.83
CA ILE A 101 -3.67 15.38 -16.87
C ILE A 101 -3.11 15.45 -15.45
N LYS A 102 -2.51 14.34 -15.01
CA LYS A 102 -1.79 14.22 -13.73
C LYS A 102 -0.29 14.40 -13.99
N ILE A 103 0.33 15.37 -13.33
CA ILE A 103 1.73 15.76 -13.50
C ILE A 103 2.44 15.50 -12.18
N PHE A 104 3.43 14.60 -12.20
CA PHE A 104 4.41 14.47 -11.13
C PHE A 104 5.56 15.44 -11.39
N LEU A 105 6.02 16.11 -10.35
CA LEU A 105 7.13 17.05 -10.41
C LEU A 105 8.45 16.40 -9.98
N ASP A 106 9.54 17.11 -10.24
CA ASP A 106 10.90 16.81 -9.81
C ASP A 106 11.21 17.68 -8.59
N LEU A 107 10.81 17.22 -7.39
CA LEU A 107 11.03 17.96 -6.13
C LEU A 107 12.00 17.22 -5.21
N ILE A 108 12.81 18.03 -4.52
CA ILE A 108 13.65 17.64 -3.39
C ILE A 108 13.11 18.36 -2.16
N ASP A 109 12.47 17.63 -1.24
CA ASP A 109 12.07 18.19 0.06
C ASP A 109 13.29 18.26 0.99
N ILE A 110 13.52 19.44 1.54
CA ILE A 110 14.64 19.75 2.45
C ILE A 110 14.15 19.91 3.91
N ASN A 111 12.84 19.83 4.16
CA ASN A 111 12.19 20.19 5.41
C ASN A 111 11.76 18.96 6.23
N ASN A 112 12.72 18.15 6.68
CA ASN A 112 12.48 16.76 7.12
C ASN A 112 11.59 16.52 8.39
N ASN A 113 11.09 17.55 9.07
CA ASN A 113 10.73 17.44 10.49
C ASN A 113 9.22 17.37 10.83
N SER A 114 8.31 18.06 10.11
CA SER A 114 6.88 18.11 10.49
C SER A 114 5.91 18.02 9.30
N LEU A 115 4.71 17.49 9.55
CA LEU A 115 3.61 17.48 8.57
C LEU A 115 3.30 18.90 8.07
N SER A 116 3.32 19.92 8.95
CA SER A 116 3.08 21.32 8.56
C SER A 116 4.12 21.84 7.58
N ALA A 117 5.42 21.58 7.81
CA ALA A 117 6.49 22.05 6.94
C ALA A 117 6.44 21.36 5.56
N ASN A 118 6.15 20.04 5.52
CA ASN A 118 5.97 19.30 4.27
C ASN A 118 4.78 19.86 3.46
N VAL A 119 3.68 20.18 4.16
CA VAL A 119 2.46 20.73 3.57
C VAL A 119 2.67 22.14 3.01
N GLU A 120 3.38 23.01 3.75
CA GLU A 120 3.79 24.34 3.30
C GLU A 120 4.76 24.26 2.11
N TYR A 121 5.71 23.32 2.15
CA TYR A 121 6.69 23.10 1.08
C TYR A 121 6.01 22.68 -0.23
N TYR A 122 5.21 21.62 -0.21
CA TYR A 122 4.49 21.16 -1.40
C TYR A 122 3.48 22.19 -1.90
N GLN A 123 2.75 22.88 -1.02
CA GLN A 123 1.87 23.97 -1.46
C GLN A 123 2.66 25.07 -2.18
N THR A 124 3.78 25.52 -1.61
CA THR A 124 4.61 26.57 -2.22
C THR A 124 5.15 26.12 -3.57
N LYS A 125 5.81 24.96 -3.64
CA LYS A 125 6.47 24.49 -4.86
C LYS A 125 5.50 24.03 -5.94
N ASN A 126 4.43 23.32 -5.61
CA ASN A 126 3.43 22.93 -6.59
C ASN A 126 2.72 24.16 -7.20
N ASN A 127 2.49 25.23 -6.44
CA ASN A 127 1.97 26.49 -6.99
C ASN A 127 3.01 27.27 -7.82
N GLU A 128 4.30 27.24 -7.46
CA GLU A 128 5.39 27.84 -8.24
C GLU A 128 5.50 27.21 -9.64
N TYR A 129 5.46 25.88 -9.71
CA TYR A 129 5.49 25.16 -10.99
C TYR A 129 4.16 25.20 -11.75
N LEU A 130 3.01 25.25 -11.07
CA LEU A 130 1.71 25.49 -11.73
C LEU A 130 1.70 26.84 -12.45
N LYS A 131 2.23 27.91 -11.85
CA LYS A 131 2.33 29.23 -12.52
C LYS A 131 3.17 29.19 -13.80
N GLN A 132 4.27 28.43 -13.79
CA GLN A 132 5.11 28.24 -14.98
C GLN A 132 4.37 27.46 -16.08
N ILE A 133 3.62 26.41 -15.72
CA ILE A 133 2.77 25.65 -16.64
C ILE A 133 1.66 26.54 -17.22
N ILE A 134 0.97 27.33 -16.39
CA ILE A 134 -0.05 28.29 -16.83
C ILE A 134 0.54 29.27 -17.86
N SER A 135 1.65 29.95 -17.53
CA SER A 135 2.23 30.94 -18.45
C SER A 135 2.69 30.32 -19.77
N LEU A 136 3.31 29.12 -19.73
CA LEU A 136 3.69 28.38 -20.94
C LEU A 136 2.47 28.00 -21.80
N PHE A 137 1.34 27.66 -21.17
CA PHE A 137 0.11 27.27 -21.85
C PHE A 137 -0.61 28.50 -22.44
N GLU A 138 -0.68 29.61 -21.70
CA GLU A 138 -1.22 30.90 -22.17
C GLU A 138 -0.45 31.43 -23.39
N GLN A 139 0.89 31.46 -23.34
CA GLN A 139 1.77 31.78 -24.47
C GLN A 139 1.52 30.88 -25.70
N ASN A 140 0.92 29.70 -25.49
CA ASN A 140 0.64 28.72 -26.52
C ASN A 140 -0.84 28.65 -26.94
N ASN A 141 -1.69 29.58 -26.48
CA ASN A 141 -3.15 29.60 -26.66
C ASN A 141 -3.86 28.34 -26.14
N ILE A 142 -3.34 27.73 -25.07
CA ILE A 142 -3.93 26.58 -24.38
C ILE A 142 -4.62 27.08 -23.12
N LYS A 143 -5.96 26.96 -23.06
CA LYS A 143 -6.72 27.24 -21.84
C LYS A 143 -6.67 26.04 -20.88
N ILE A 144 -6.23 26.28 -19.65
CA ILE A 144 -6.50 25.41 -18.51
C ILE A 144 -7.91 25.76 -17.99
N ASN A 145 -8.80 24.77 -17.94
CA ASN A 145 -10.18 24.95 -17.48
C ASN A 145 -10.22 25.05 -15.94
N SER A 146 -9.47 24.18 -15.27
CA SER A 146 -9.25 24.19 -13.83
C SER A 146 -7.98 23.39 -13.47
N SER A 147 -7.50 23.53 -12.24
CA SER A 147 -6.27 22.89 -11.76
C SER A 147 -6.34 22.58 -10.27
N TYR A 148 -5.58 21.58 -9.82
CA TYR A 148 -5.44 21.20 -8.43
C TYR A 148 -3.98 20.93 -8.10
N VAL A 149 -3.49 21.41 -6.96
CA VAL A 149 -2.13 21.14 -6.46
C VAL A 149 -2.23 20.31 -5.19
N SER A 150 -1.47 19.22 -5.09
CA SER A 150 -1.50 18.41 -3.88
C SER A 150 -0.76 19.11 -2.74
N LYS A 151 -1.27 18.95 -1.52
CA LYS A 151 -0.63 19.40 -0.28
C LYS A 151 0.25 18.32 0.37
N LEU A 152 0.18 17.06 -0.08
CA LEU A 152 0.90 15.94 0.52
C LEU A 152 2.02 15.35 -0.36
N SER A 153 2.10 15.75 -1.63
CA SER A 153 2.97 15.13 -2.64
C SER A 153 3.37 16.12 -3.76
N PRO A 154 4.45 15.87 -4.52
CA PRO A 154 4.85 16.65 -5.69
C PRO A 154 3.95 16.34 -6.91
N ILE A 155 2.63 16.53 -6.78
CA ILE A 155 1.64 16.25 -7.83
C ILE A 155 0.78 17.50 -8.12
N ILE A 156 0.70 17.84 -9.40
CA ILE A 156 -0.26 18.81 -9.98
C ILE A 156 -1.26 18.03 -10.83
N TRP A 157 -2.51 18.48 -10.87
CA TRP A 157 -3.50 18.09 -11.86
C TRP A 157 -3.96 19.32 -12.64
N ILE A 158 -4.13 19.18 -13.95
CA ILE A 158 -4.75 20.19 -14.81
C ILE A 158 -5.85 19.55 -15.66
N ASN A 159 -6.96 20.27 -15.81
CA ASN A 159 -8.03 19.93 -16.74
C ASN A 159 -7.95 20.87 -17.95
N ILE A 160 -7.91 20.31 -19.15
CA ILE A 160 -7.80 21.05 -20.42
C ILE A 160 -8.82 20.57 -21.44
N ASN A 161 -9.02 21.33 -22.51
CA ASN A 161 -9.78 20.87 -23.67
C ASN A 161 -9.01 19.78 -24.44
N SER A 162 -9.67 18.68 -24.82
CA SER A 162 -9.08 17.57 -25.60
C SER A 162 -8.38 18.02 -26.90
N LEU A 163 -8.88 19.05 -27.59
CA LEU A 163 -8.25 19.57 -28.81
C LEU A 163 -6.84 20.14 -28.57
N ALA A 164 -6.53 20.55 -27.33
CA ALA A 164 -5.22 21.04 -26.94
C ALA A 164 -4.30 19.95 -26.36
N GLU A 165 -4.79 18.72 -26.14
CA GLU A 165 -4.06 17.66 -25.41
C GLU A 165 -2.66 17.42 -25.99
N LYS A 166 -2.57 17.08 -27.28
CA LYS A 166 -1.29 16.79 -27.93
C LYS A 166 -0.24 17.90 -27.71
N LYS A 167 -0.63 19.16 -27.92
CA LYS A 167 0.26 20.32 -27.76
C LYS A 167 0.65 20.52 -26.29
N SER A 168 -0.28 20.30 -25.37
CA SER A 168 -0.04 20.37 -23.92
C SER A 168 1.02 19.36 -23.49
N LEU A 169 0.93 18.11 -23.98
CA LEU A 169 1.90 17.05 -23.67
C LEU A 169 3.29 17.35 -24.25
N GLU A 170 3.36 17.81 -25.50
CA GLU A 170 4.61 18.25 -26.16
C GLU A 170 5.29 19.46 -25.49
N LEU A 171 4.55 20.25 -24.70
CA LEU A 171 5.09 21.33 -23.87
C LEU A 171 5.54 20.82 -22.50
N LEU A 172 4.71 20.00 -21.83
CA LEU A 172 5.04 19.43 -20.51
C LEU A 172 6.28 18.50 -20.55
N GLU A 173 6.50 17.76 -21.63
CA GLU A 173 7.69 16.89 -21.76
C GLU A 173 9.01 17.68 -21.84
N LYS A 174 8.97 18.95 -22.26
CA LYS A 174 10.15 19.83 -22.37
C LYS A 174 10.52 20.54 -21.08
N LEU A 175 9.59 20.64 -20.12
CA LEU A 175 9.85 21.22 -18.81
C LEU A 175 10.79 20.28 -18.04
N ASP A 176 11.90 20.81 -17.53
CA ASP A 176 12.91 20.05 -16.78
C ASP A 176 12.31 19.50 -15.47
N PHE A 177 11.65 20.36 -14.69
CA PHE A 177 10.98 20.05 -13.43
C PHE A 177 9.74 19.16 -13.55
N VAL A 178 9.21 18.93 -14.76
CA VAL A 178 8.17 17.92 -14.97
C VAL A 178 8.83 16.55 -15.00
N SER A 179 8.32 15.60 -14.20
CA SER A 179 9.00 14.34 -13.96
C SER A 179 8.25 13.14 -14.56
N LEU A 180 6.91 13.16 -14.55
CA LEU A 180 6.03 12.23 -15.29
C LEU A 180 4.69 12.92 -15.59
N VAL A 181 4.14 12.70 -16.77
CA VAL A 181 2.84 13.20 -17.22
C VAL A 181 1.95 12.01 -17.55
N ILE A 182 0.79 11.91 -16.90
CA ILE A 182 -0.23 10.89 -17.16
C ILE A 182 -1.48 11.56 -17.74
N ASN A 183 -1.91 11.13 -18.92
CA ASN A 183 -3.05 11.70 -19.65
C ASN A 183 -4.11 10.64 -20.01
N ASN A 184 -5.24 11.08 -20.57
CA ASN A 184 -6.44 10.25 -20.83
C ASN A 184 -6.95 9.50 -19.59
N ILE A 185 -6.97 10.19 -18.44
CA ILE A 185 -7.68 9.75 -17.24
C ILE A 185 -9.19 9.93 -17.48
N GLU A 186 -10.05 9.06 -16.91
CA GLU A 186 -11.50 9.18 -17.12
C GLU A 186 -12.06 10.41 -16.40
N ASN A 187 -12.33 11.43 -17.22
CA ASN A 187 -13.09 12.63 -16.89
C ASN A 187 -14.39 12.25 -16.17
N THR A 188 -14.48 12.61 -14.89
CA THR A 188 -15.71 12.47 -14.12
C THR A 188 -16.72 13.50 -14.62
N THR A 189 -17.99 13.13 -14.73
CA THR A 189 -19.07 14.01 -15.22
C THR A 189 -19.30 15.30 -14.42
N ASN A 190 -18.61 15.46 -13.29
CA ASN A 190 -18.59 16.64 -12.42
C ASN A 190 -17.33 17.53 -12.61
N SER A 191 -16.50 17.30 -13.64
CA SER A 191 -15.19 17.96 -13.84
C SER A 191 -15.22 19.46 -14.20
N ASP A 192 -16.41 20.04 -14.45
CA ASP A 192 -16.61 21.48 -14.67
C ASP A 192 -16.07 22.35 -13.51
N SER A 193 -15.79 21.75 -12.36
CA SER A 193 -14.70 22.22 -11.51
C SER A 193 -13.94 21.06 -10.84
N LEU A 194 -12.67 20.86 -11.21
CA LEU A 194 -11.69 20.32 -10.27
C LEU A 194 -11.81 21.11 -8.95
N PRO A 195 -11.62 20.48 -7.77
CA PRO A 195 -11.96 21.09 -6.48
C PRO A 195 -11.12 22.35 -6.19
N THR A 196 -11.64 23.49 -6.63
CA THR A 196 -11.09 24.83 -6.43
C THR A 196 -11.23 25.19 -4.96
N TYR A 197 -10.13 24.98 -4.22
CA TYR A 197 -9.92 25.45 -2.86
C TYR A 197 -9.83 27.00 -2.81
N SER A 198 -10.87 27.68 -3.29
CA SER A 198 -11.28 28.92 -2.64
C SER A 198 -11.72 28.55 -1.21
N ALA A 199 -11.38 29.37 -0.22
CA ALA A 199 -11.81 29.17 1.17
C ALA A 199 -13.31 29.50 1.39
N LYS A 200 -14.14 29.19 0.39
CA LYS A 200 -15.57 29.47 0.27
C LYS A 200 -16.34 28.33 -0.43
N SER A 201 -15.84 27.10 -0.37
CA SER A 201 -16.74 25.94 -0.40
C SER A 201 -17.84 26.21 0.64
N SER A 202 -19.12 26.16 0.28
CA SER A 202 -20.20 26.63 1.16
C SER A 202 -20.20 25.86 2.49
N ASN A 203 -19.72 26.53 3.54
CA ASN A 203 -19.37 25.87 4.79
C ASN A 203 -20.62 25.39 5.56
N GLN A 204 -21.01 24.14 5.32
CA GLN A 204 -21.30 23.23 6.43
C GLN A 204 -19.99 22.82 7.12
N GLU A 205 -19.20 23.82 7.54
CA GLU A 205 -18.47 23.64 8.78
C GLU A 205 -19.53 23.46 9.87
N ALA A 206 -19.55 22.28 10.48
CA ALA A 206 -19.98 22.21 11.87
C ALA A 206 -19.20 23.30 12.60
N LYS A 207 -19.91 24.30 13.15
CA LYS A 207 -19.31 25.58 13.59
C LYS A 207 -18.07 25.30 14.45
N PRO A 208 -16.97 26.07 14.27
CA PRO A 208 -15.73 25.84 15.01
C PRO A 208 -16.04 25.76 16.51
N LYS A 209 -15.31 24.90 17.24
CA LYS A 209 -15.60 24.47 18.63
C LYS A 209 -15.81 25.64 19.62
N ILE A 210 -16.99 26.24 19.58
CA ILE A 210 -17.69 26.71 20.76
C ILE A 210 -17.79 25.47 21.65
N PHE A 211 -17.32 25.56 22.89
CA PHE A 211 -17.71 24.60 23.91
C PHE A 211 -19.23 24.67 24.01
N TYR A 212 -19.94 23.70 23.43
CA TYR A 212 -21.39 23.68 23.43
C TYR A 212 -21.86 23.57 24.88
N ASN A 213 -22.30 24.69 25.46
CA ASN A 213 -22.70 24.80 26.87
C ASN A 213 -23.89 23.89 27.25
N ASN A 214 -24.52 23.24 26.29
CA ASN A 214 -25.52 22.20 26.52
C ASN A 214 -24.84 20.90 27.00
N LEU A 215 -24.34 20.93 28.23
CA LEU A 215 -24.23 19.75 29.10
C LEU A 215 -25.52 18.93 29.04
N GLU A 216 -26.67 19.58 28.95
CA GLU A 216 -28.00 18.99 28.70
C GLU A 216 -28.08 18.14 27.43
N HIS A 217 -27.45 18.53 26.32
CA HIS A 217 -27.53 17.78 25.06
C HIS A 217 -26.58 16.56 25.08
N ALA A 218 -25.44 16.69 25.76
CA ALA A 218 -24.58 15.55 26.08
C ALA A 218 -25.28 14.58 27.06
N ALA A 219 -25.90 15.09 28.12
CA ALA A 219 -26.65 14.31 29.10
C ALA A 219 -27.87 13.62 28.49
N TYR A 220 -28.63 14.31 27.65
CA TYR A 220 -29.71 13.72 26.83
C TYR A 220 -29.16 12.58 25.96
N TYR A 221 -28.03 12.78 25.29
CA TYR A 221 -27.45 11.75 24.44
C TYR A 221 -26.93 10.54 25.23
N TYR A 222 -26.30 10.76 26.40
CA TYR A 222 -25.91 9.67 27.30
C TYR A 222 -27.13 8.94 27.89
N SER A 223 -28.22 9.65 28.20
CA SER A 223 -29.48 9.07 28.65
C SER A 223 -30.27 8.35 27.54
N TYR A 224 -30.06 8.73 26.28
CA TYR A 224 -30.54 7.98 25.13
C TYR A 224 -29.73 6.69 25.00
N LEU A 225 -28.39 6.78 24.97
CA LEU A 225 -27.51 5.61 24.87
C LEU A 225 -27.69 4.62 26.03
N SER A 226 -27.87 5.07 27.27
CA SER A 226 -28.09 4.17 28.42
C SER A 226 -29.29 3.25 28.23
N ASN A 227 -30.29 3.70 27.46
CA ASN A 227 -31.54 3.00 27.22
C ASN A 227 -31.55 2.21 25.89
N THR A 228 -30.45 2.26 25.13
CA THR A 228 -30.30 1.53 23.85
C THR A 228 -29.67 0.15 24.04
N LYS A 229 -30.12 -0.84 23.27
CA LYS A 229 -29.58 -2.22 23.23
C LYS A 229 -28.08 -2.20 22.88
N ASP A 230 -27.27 -3.01 23.58
CA ASP A 230 -25.87 -3.19 23.20
C ASP A 230 -25.70 -4.11 21.98
N TYR A 231 -24.80 -3.70 21.09
CA TYR A 231 -24.41 -4.44 19.88
C TYR A 231 -23.02 -5.05 19.98
N PHE A 232 -22.67 -5.87 18.99
CA PHE A 232 -21.35 -6.44 18.77
C PHE A 232 -20.80 -7.32 19.92
N THR A 233 -21.65 -7.80 20.83
CA THR A 233 -21.25 -8.60 22.00
C THR A 233 -20.66 -9.95 21.58
N LYS A 234 -21.28 -10.63 20.61
CA LYS A 234 -20.85 -11.92 20.03
C LYS A 234 -19.51 -11.75 19.31
N GLU A 235 -19.37 -10.66 18.56
CA GLU A 235 -18.18 -10.29 17.80
C GLU A 235 -17.02 -10.00 18.75
N LYS A 236 -17.25 -9.24 19.84
CA LYS A 236 -16.26 -8.98 20.91
C LYS A 236 -15.81 -10.25 21.60
N GLU A 237 -16.72 -11.19 21.88
CA GLU A 237 -16.37 -12.49 22.46
C GLU A 237 -15.45 -13.27 21.52
N ILE A 238 -15.81 -13.36 20.24
CA ILE A 238 -15.03 -14.05 19.19
C ILE A 238 -13.61 -13.47 19.08
N VAL A 239 -13.45 -12.14 19.16
CA VAL A 239 -12.13 -11.49 19.09
C VAL A 239 -11.46 -11.25 20.46
N ASP A 240 -12.00 -11.77 21.57
CA ASP A 240 -11.52 -11.57 22.95
C ASP A 240 -11.29 -10.09 23.32
N TYR A 241 -12.19 -9.22 22.86
CA TYR A 241 -12.08 -7.77 23.04
C TYR A 241 -12.45 -7.35 24.47
N LYS A 242 -11.52 -6.66 25.12
CA LYS A 242 -11.65 -6.09 26.46
C LYS A 242 -11.35 -4.61 26.35
N TYR A 243 -12.21 -3.74 26.88
CA TYR A 243 -11.94 -2.31 26.89
C TYR A 243 -10.68 -2.04 27.73
N PRO A 244 -9.60 -1.46 27.16
CA PRO A 244 -8.43 -1.10 27.94
C PRO A 244 -8.71 0.11 28.82
N GLU A 245 -8.06 0.17 29.98
CA GLU A 245 -8.21 1.22 31.00
C GLU A 245 -7.96 2.64 30.45
N SER A 246 -7.10 2.76 29.43
CA SER A 246 -6.90 4.01 28.73
C SER A 246 -8.10 4.34 27.85
N TYR A 247 -8.75 5.47 28.12
CA TYR A 247 -9.77 6.07 27.26
C TYR A 247 -9.22 6.74 25.98
N LYS A 248 -7.89 6.76 25.77
CA LYS A 248 -7.30 7.37 24.57
C LYS A 248 -7.47 6.46 23.35
N ARG A 249 -7.95 7.05 22.25
CA ARG A 249 -8.18 6.39 20.96
C ARG A 249 -7.56 7.22 19.84
N GLU A 250 -7.06 6.57 18.80
CA GLU A 250 -6.56 7.25 17.61
C GLU A 250 -7.73 7.63 16.70
N LYS A 251 -7.74 8.85 16.15
CA LYS A 251 -8.83 9.32 15.29
C LYS A 251 -9.03 8.42 14.07
N VAL A 252 -10.29 8.17 13.72
CA VAL A 252 -10.66 7.28 12.62
C VAL A 252 -11.27 8.06 11.47
N GLY A 253 -10.73 7.82 10.28
CA GLY A 253 -11.36 8.17 9.01
C GLY A 253 -12.18 6.99 8.49
N VAL A 254 -13.35 7.26 7.92
CA VAL A 254 -14.10 6.28 7.13
C VAL A 254 -14.30 6.91 5.76
N VAL A 255 -13.90 6.21 4.71
CA VAL A 255 -14.10 6.65 3.32
C VAL A 255 -15.14 5.76 2.68
N GLU A 256 -16.26 6.36 2.28
CA GLU A 256 -17.41 5.66 1.69
C GLU A 256 -17.61 6.09 0.24
N VAL A 257 -18.21 5.20 -0.56
CA VAL A 257 -18.44 5.37 -2.01
C VAL A 257 -19.91 5.12 -2.31
N GLY A 258 -20.48 5.83 -3.27
CA GLY A 258 -21.90 5.68 -3.65
C GLY A 258 -22.93 6.13 -2.59
N MET A 259 -22.51 6.58 -1.40
CA MET A 259 -23.41 7.26 -0.45
C MET A 259 -24.09 8.45 -1.14
N SER A 260 -25.41 8.52 -0.99
CA SER A 260 -26.26 9.56 -1.55
C SER A 260 -27.21 10.08 -0.45
N GLY A 261 -27.56 11.36 -0.51
CA GLY A 261 -28.08 12.08 0.65
C GLY A 261 -26.96 12.65 1.55
N THR A 262 -27.39 13.44 2.53
CA THR A 262 -26.53 13.94 3.61
C THR A 262 -26.48 12.90 4.73
N TYR A 263 -25.32 12.73 5.39
CA TYR A 263 -25.23 11.93 6.61
C TYR A 263 -25.73 12.77 7.80
N ASP A 264 -26.90 12.44 8.33
CA ASP A 264 -27.68 13.32 9.21
C ASP A 264 -28.00 12.70 10.60
N GLU A 265 -28.87 13.36 11.36
CA GLU A 265 -29.32 12.94 12.70
C GLU A 265 -29.81 11.49 12.74
N SER A 266 -30.59 11.07 11.74
CA SER A 266 -31.09 9.70 11.64
C SER A 266 -29.96 8.68 11.47
N ASP A 267 -28.87 9.06 10.79
CA ASP A 267 -27.80 8.13 10.43
C ASP A 267 -26.82 7.83 11.57
N TRP A 268 -26.52 8.81 12.43
CA TRP A 268 -25.69 8.56 13.62
C TRP A 268 -26.50 8.16 14.85
N LEU A 269 -27.79 8.49 14.95
CA LEU A 269 -28.67 7.96 16.01
C LEU A 269 -28.78 6.43 15.89
N LYS A 270 -29.13 5.91 14.71
CA LYS A 270 -29.33 4.47 14.53
C LYS A 270 -28.07 3.64 14.77
N ALA A 271 -26.90 4.21 14.45
CA ALA A 271 -25.58 3.63 14.71
C ALA A 271 -25.04 3.86 16.13
N GLN A 272 -25.83 4.49 17.02
CA GLN A 272 -25.45 4.80 18.41
C GLN A 272 -24.16 5.65 18.55
N ILE A 273 -23.90 6.56 17.61
CA ILE A 273 -22.69 7.40 17.59
C ILE A 273 -23.01 8.81 18.13
N PRO A 274 -22.33 9.30 19.19
CA PRO A 274 -22.51 10.65 19.69
C PRO A 274 -22.27 11.74 18.63
N LYS A 275 -23.27 12.60 18.43
CA LYS A 275 -23.28 13.77 17.51
C LYS A 275 -21.98 14.59 17.53
N TYR A 276 -21.38 14.78 18.69
CA TYR A 276 -20.17 15.59 18.88
C TYR A 276 -18.87 14.91 18.40
N LEU A 277 -18.90 13.60 18.13
CA LEU A 277 -17.81 12.84 17.53
C LEU A 277 -17.90 12.78 16.00
N VAL A 278 -19.09 12.99 15.44
CA VAL A 278 -19.36 12.85 14.00
C VAL A 278 -18.89 14.07 13.22
N ASN A 279 -17.98 13.87 12.28
CA ASN A 279 -17.53 14.89 11.34
C ASN A 279 -17.74 14.38 9.90
N TYR A 280 -18.78 14.86 9.21
CA TYR A 280 -19.11 14.46 7.84
C TYR A 280 -18.52 15.41 6.78
N TYR A 281 -18.02 14.85 5.67
CA TYR A 281 -17.52 15.61 4.51
C TYR A 281 -18.05 15.04 3.19
N ASN A 282 -18.97 15.75 2.52
CA ASN A 282 -19.42 15.41 1.16
C ASN A 282 -18.43 15.93 0.11
N ILE A 283 -17.31 15.21 -0.08
CA ILE A 283 -16.21 15.62 -0.97
C ILE A 283 -16.51 15.26 -2.43
N GLY A 284 -17.19 14.14 -2.67
CA GLY A 284 -17.66 13.72 -3.99
C GLY A 284 -18.75 14.58 -4.60
N ARG A 285 -19.36 15.48 -3.81
CA ARG A 285 -20.55 16.26 -4.19
C ARG A 285 -21.74 15.38 -4.60
N ALA A 286 -21.97 14.30 -3.85
CA ALA A 286 -23.21 13.53 -3.96
C ALA A 286 -24.43 14.41 -3.68
N ASP A 287 -25.60 14.10 -4.24
CA ASP A 287 -26.82 14.85 -3.94
C ASP A 287 -27.07 14.85 -2.43
N SER A 288 -27.21 16.04 -1.86
CA SER A 288 -27.55 16.26 -0.45
C SER A 288 -28.93 15.72 -0.06
N LYS A 289 -29.84 15.54 -1.03
CA LYS A 289 -31.22 15.11 -0.79
C LYS A 289 -31.29 13.61 -0.50
N LYS A 290 -31.66 13.30 0.73
CA LYS A 290 -32.02 11.94 1.15
C LYS A 290 -33.38 11.55 0.55
N THR A 291 -33.47 10.37 -0.05
CA THR A 291 -34.68 9.79 -0.65
C THR A 291 -35.26 8.65 0.19
N ASN A 292 -34.48 8.09 1.10
CA ASN A 292 -34.90 7.07 2.07
C ASN A 292 -34.06 7.18 3.36
N GLU A 293 -34.63 6.95 4.54
CA GLU A 293 -33.90 7.01 5.81
C GLU A 293 -32.78 5.96 5.88
N ASN A 294 -32.98 4.80 5.26
CA ASN A 294 -32.01 3.70 5.16
C ASN A 294 -30.89 3.89 4.12
N GLN A 295 -30.86 5.02 3.40
CA GLN A 295 -29.96 5.23 2.25
C GLN A 295 -28.46 5.24 2.58
N ASN A 296 -28.11 5.50 3.85
CA ASN A 296 -26.73 5.52 4.36
C ASN A 296 -26.39 4.32 5.26
N ASP A 297 -27.21 3.27 5.32
CA ASP A 297 -27.09 2.18 6.31
C ASP A 297 -25.73 1.49 6.32
N HIS A 298 -25.11 1.29 5.15
CA HIS A 298 -23.74 0.75 5.06
C HIS A 298 -22.75 1.62 5.84
N ALA A 299 -22.71 2.93 5.54
CA ALA A 299 -21.83 3.89 6.19
C ALA A 299 -22.12 4.05 7.69
N SER A 300 -23.40 4.01 8.08
CA SER A 300 -23.83 4.00 9.48
C SER A 300 -23.36 2.74 10.21
N LEU A 301 -23.48 1.55 9.61
CA LEU A 301 -23.09 0.29 10.24
C LEU A 301 -21.57 0.16 10.34
N VAL A 302 -20.84 0.50 9.27
CA VAL A 302 -19.37 0.60 9.27
C VAL A 302 -18.90 1.56 10.37
N SER A 303 -19.50 2.75 10.46
CA SER A 303 -19.16 3.74 11.49
C SER A 303 -19.56 3.29 12.90
N GLY A 304 -20.69 2.62 13.07
CA GLY A 304 -21.20 2.12 14.35
C GLY A 304 -20.33 1.00 14.94
N ILE A 305 -19.85 0.08 14.10
CA ILE A 305 -18.86 -0.95 14.48
C ILE A 305 -17.58 -0.31 15.03
N ILE A 306 -17.13 0.81 14.45
CA ILE A 306 -15.93 1.52 14.92
C ILE A 306 -16.25 2.34 16.18
N VAL A 307 -17.12 3.34 16.13
CA VAL A 307 -17.23 4.41 17.14
C VAL A 307 -18.56 4.49 17.90
N GLY A 308 -19.56 3.67 17.54
CA GLY A 308 -20.85 3.64 18.26
C GLY A 308 -20.69 3.23 19.73
N LYS A 309 -21.72 3.41 20.56
CA LYS A 309 -21.76 3.02 21.99
C LYS A 309 -21.09 1.66 22.25
N SER A 310 -21.43 0.67 21.42
CA SER A 310 -20.91 -0.68 21.54
C SER A 310 -19.73 -0.99 20.59
N GLY A 311 -19.18 -0.02 19.87
CA GLY A 311 -18.09 -0.20 18.91
C GLY A 311 -16.72 -0.50 19.51
N PHE A 312 -15.78 -0.92 18.66
CA PHE A 312 -14.41 -1.33 19.01
C PHE A 312 -13.44 -0.17 19.30
N ALA A 313 -13.89 1.07 19.08
CA ALA A 313 -13.25 2.33 19.43
C ALA A 313 -14.31 3.39 19.82
N PHE A 314 -15.25 3.04 20.71
CA PHE A 314 -16.19 4.00 21.30
C PHE A 314 -15.47 5.23 21.88
N ASN A 315 -16.13 6.39 21.80
CA ASN A 315 -15.63 7.71 22.23
C ASN A 315 -14.42 8.24 21.43
N THR A 316 -14.40 8.01 20.11
CA THR A 316 -13.36 8.48 19.18
C THR A 316 -13.91 9.50 18.18
N ASP A 317 -13.15 10.55 17.85
CA ASP A 317 -13.44 11.45 16.72
C ASP A 317 -13.59 10.62 15.41
N LEU A 318 -14.79 10.65 14.82
CA LEU A 318 -15.11 10.04 13.52
C LEU A 318 -15.05 11.08 12.42
N HIS A 319 -14.31 10.79 11.35
CA HIS A 319 -14.18 11.61 10.17
C HIS A 319 -14.68 10.84 8.93
N LEU A 320 -15.98 10.95 8.65
CA LEU A 320 -16.65 10.26 7.53
C LEU A 320 -16.57 11.12 6.26
N ALA A 321 -15.90 10.60 5.22
CA ALA A 321 -15.74 11.27 3.93
C ALA A 321 -16.44 10.50 2.82
N ASN A 322 -17.41 11.15 2.17
CA ASN A 322 -18.18 10.59 1.07
C ASN A 322 -17.54 10.95 -0.30
N LEU A 323 -17.25 9.93 -1.12
CA LEU A 323 -16.79 10.05 -2.51
C LEU A 323 -17.91 10.16 -3.54
N GLY A 324 -19.16 9.89 -3.18
CA GLY A 324 -20.30 9.84 -4.09
C GLY A 324 -20.13 8.80 -5.21
N GLU A 325 -20.84 8.98 -6.31
CA GLU A 325 -20.71 8.15 -7.53
C GLU A 325 -19.50 8.57 -8.39
N VAL A 326 -18.31 8.67 -7.80
CA VAL A 326 -17.08 8.99 -8.55
C VAL A 326 -16.62 7.79 -9.38
N GLY A 327 -16.86 7.87 -10.70
CA GLY A 327 -16.50 6.83 -11.68
C GLY A 327 -15.00 6.61 -11.91
N SER A 328 -14.11 7.42 -11.32
CA SER A 328 -12.65 7.25 -11.39
C SER A 328 -11.94 7.63 -10.07
N PHE A 329 -11.40 6.62 -9.39
CA PHE A 329 -10.75 6.77 -8.08
C PHE A 329 -9.31 7.33 -8.15
N ASP A 330 -8.57 7.20 -9.26
CA ASP A 330 -7.32 7.96 -9.46
C ASP A 330 -7.68 9.35 -9.98
N SER A 331 -8.13 10.22 -9.07
CA SER A 331 -8.62 11.58 -9.35
C SER A 331 -8.21 12.56 -8.23
N PRO A 332 -8.16 13.89 -8.51
CA PRO A 332 -7.84 14.89 -7.49
C PRO A 332 -8.92 15.01 -6.41
N VAL A 333 -10.18 14.66 -6.72
CA VAL A 333 -11.26 14.54 -5.72
C VAL A 333 -10.88 13.49 -4.66
N TRP A 334 -10.46 12.30 -5.11
CA TRP A 334 -10.03 11.23 -4.21
C TRP A 334 -8.74 11.59 -3.45
N MET A 335 -7.76 12.23 -4.09
CA MET A 335 -6.57 12.75 -3.38
C MET A 335 -6.94 13.78 -2.30
N SER A 336 -7.93 14.63 -2.52
CA SER A 336 -8.34 15.66 -1.57
C SER A 336 -8.95 15.10 -0.27
N ILE A 337 -9.43 13.85 -0.26
CA ILE A 337 -9.87 13.15 0.96
C ILE A 337 -8.70 12.92 1.90
N PHE A 338 -7.58 12.40 1.39
CA PHE A 338 -6.39 12.19 2.22
C PHE A 338 -5.85 13.50 2.76
N GLU A 339 -5.90 14.59 1.98
CA GLU A 339 -5.53 15.92 2.46
C GLU A 339 -6.48 16.44 3.56
N LYS A 340 -7.80 16.22 3.41
CA LYS A 340 -8.81 16.56 4.44
C LYS A 340 -8.59 15.78 5.74
N LEU A 341 -8.41 14.47 5.64
CA LEU A 341 -8.27 13.57 6.80
C LEU A 341 -6.92 13.76 7.50
N ILE A 342 -5.81 13.70 6.75
CA ILE A 342 -4.45 13.72 7.31
C ILE A 342 -4.07 15.12 7.78
N ILE A 343 -4.24 16.16 6.93
CA ILE A 343 -3.80 17.52 7.26
C ILE A 343 -4.81 18.23 8.16
N GLU A 344 -6.06 18.35 7.71
CA GLU A 344 -7.02 19.24 8.37
C GLU A 344 -7.64 18.64 9.65
N LYS A 345 -7.47 17.33 9.89
CA LYS A 345 -8.07 16.61 11.03
C LYS A 345 -7.10 15.74 11.85
N GLY A 346 -5.92 15.42 11.31
CA GLY A 346 -4.89 14.62 11.99
C GLY A 346 -5.22 13.12 12.08
N VAL A 347 -6.02 12.60 11.14
CA VAL A 347 -6.39 11.18 11.09
C VAL A 347 -5.21 10.33 10.61
N ARG A 348 -4.91 9.25 11.36
CA ARG A 348 -3.88 8.26 10.98
C ARG A 348 -4.44 6.87 10.67
N VAL A 349 -5.66 6.53 11.09
CA VAL A 349 -6.29 5.24 10.78
C VAL A 349 -7.48 5.50 9.86
N ILE A 350 -7.47 4.90 8.66
CA ILE A 350 -8.51 5.12 7.64
C ILE A 350 -9.11 3.76 7.24
N ASN A 351 -10.43 3.64 7.38
CA ASN A 351 -11.21 2.51 6.90
C ASN A 351 -11.68 2.72 5.46
N HIS A 352 -11.63 1.64 4.68
CA HIS A 352 -12.11 1.55 3.30
C HIS A 352 -12.94 0.26 3.13
N SER A 353 -14.22 0.30 3.51
CA SER A 353 -15.17 -0.80 3.31
C SER A 353 -15.77 -0.84 1.90
N TYR A 354 -14.93 -0.64 0.87
CA TYR A 354 -15.32 -0.65 -0.55
C TYR A 354 -14.28 -1.35 -1.44
N GLY A 355 -14.72 -1.89 -2.58
CA GLY A 355 -13.90 -2.69 -3.50
C GLY A 355 -14.43 -2.69 -4.94
N PHE A 356 -14.05 -3.70 -5.72
CA PHE A 356 -14.51 -3.91 -7.10
C PHE A 356 -15.23 -5.26 -7.23
N ASN A 357 -16.50 -5.23 -7.65
CA ASN A 357 -17.42 -6.38 -7.66
C ASN A 357 -17.05 -7.51 -8.65
N PHE A 358 -16.09 -7.31 -9.55
CA PHE A 358 -15.49 -8.35 -10.40
C PHE A 358 -14.23 -7.83 -11.10
N ILE A 359 -13.46 -8.71 -11.73
CA ILE A 359 -12.31 -8.37 -12.57
C ILE A 359 -12.44 -9.12 -13.90
N HIS A 360 -12.04 -8.50 -15.01
CA HIS A 360 -11.96 -9.26 -16.27
C HIS A 360 -10.75 -10.21 -16.24
N LYS A 361 -10.97 -11.44 -16.70
CA LYS A 361 -9.98 -12.51 -16.89
C LYS A 361 -8.73 -12.08 -17.67
N LYS A 362 -8.87 -11.09 -18.57
CA LYS A 362 -7.77 -10.49 -19.35
C LYS A 362 -6.96 -9.43 -18.60
N ASP A 363 -7.47 -8.93 -17.47
CA ASP A 363 -6.81 -7.97 -16.58
C ASP A 363 -6.02 -8.72 -15.47
N VAL A 364 -6.44 -9.96 -15.15
CA VAL A 364 -5.72 -10.90 -14.27
C VAL A 364 -4.49 -11.44 -14.97
N ASP A 365 -3.32 -11.32 -14.33
CA ASP A 365 -1.99 -11.74 -14.79
C ASP A 365 -1.62 -11.32 -16.23
N ALA A 366 -2.18 -10.20 -16.70
CA ALA A 366 -2.02 -9.67 -18.04
C ALA A 366 -0.55 -9.45 -18.45
N GLU A 367 -0.06 -10.21 -19.43
CA GLU A 367 1.23 -9.98 -20.09
C GLU A 367 1.20 -8.74 -21.00
N PHE A 368 1.05 -7.55 -20.40
CA PHE A 368 1.40 -6.29 -21.05
C PHE A 368 2.92 -6.25 -21.25
N LYS A 369 3.38 -6.85 -22.35
CA LYS A 369 4.71 -6.59 -22.93
C LYS A 369 4.78 -5.10 -23.23
N ASP A 370 5.83 -4.48 -22.71
CA ASP A 370 5.94 -3.05 -22.46
C ASP A 370 4.98 -2.52 -21.37
N ILE A 371 5.53 -1.73 -20.44
CA ILE A 371 4.78 -0.99 -19.41
C ILE A 371 4.23 0.32 -20.00
N TYR A 372 4.68 0.69 -21.20
CA TYR A 372 4.42 1.94 -21.92
C TYR A 372 3.85 1.73 -23.35
N GLY A 373 3.44 0.49 -23.68
CA GLY A 373 3.03 0.07 -25.02
C GLY A 373 1.54 0.28 -25.32
N ASN A 374 1.22 0.69 -26.55
CA ASN A 374 -0.15 0.88 -27.01
C ASN A 374 -0.91 -0.46 -27.14
N ASN A 375 -1.99 -0.65 -26.36
CA ASN A 375 -3.19 -1.27 -26.93
C ASN A 375 -4.50 -0.99 -26.17
N SER A 376 -5.59 -1.28 -26.86
CA SER A 376 -6.98 -0.93 -26.56
C SER A 376 -7.52 -1.28 -25.18
N SER A 377 -8.21 -0.30 -24.56
CA SER A 377 -9.39 -0.43 -23.66
C SER A 377 -9.33 -1.37 -22.44
N LEU A 378 -9.79 -0.85 -21.29
CA LEU A 378 -9.85 -1.47 -19.96
C LEU A 378 -8.56 -1.35 -19.13
N LEU A 379 -8.36 -0.13 -18.61
CA LEU A 379 -7.43 0.16 -17.51
C LEU A 379 -8.16 0.33 -16.16
N LYS A 380 -9.40 -0.19 -16.05
CA LYS A 380 -10.22 -0.05 -14.83
C LYS A 380 -9.80 -1.00 -13.71
N ASN A 381 -9.58 -2.29 -14.03
CA ASN A 381 -9.46 -3.35 -13.02
C ASN A 381 -8.14 -4.14 -13.14
N SER A 382 -7.00 -3.50 -13.49
CA SER A 382 -5.70 -4.18 -13.66
C SER A 382 -5.04 -4.61 -12.32
N VAL A 383 -5.70 -5.52 -11.61
CA VAL A 383 -5.28 -6.11 -10.33
C VAL A 383 -3.86 -6.69 -10.39
N SER A 384 -3.45 -7.18 -11.56
CA SER A 384 -2.14 -7.77 -11.86
C SER A 384 -0.92 -6.85 -11.70
N ARG A 385 -1.07 -5.53 -11.54
CA ARG A 385 0.06 -4.59 -11.50
C ARG A 385 0.01 -3.62 -10.33
N TYR A 386 1.20 -3.35 -9.79
CA TYR A 386 1.44 -2.27 -8.85
C TYR A 386 1.46 -0.91 -9.59
N ILE A 387 0.41 -0.10 -9.40
CA ILE A 387 0.09 1.09 -10.21
C ILE A 387 0.08 2.40 -9.38
N ASP A 388 0.07 3.54 -10.06
CA ASP A 388 0.54 4.83 -9.50
C ASP A 388 -0.30 5.36 -8.32
N HIS A 389 -1.58 4.96 -8.21
CA HIS A 389 -2.40 5.31 -7.03
C HIS A 389 -2.14 4.39 -5.82
N LEU A 390 -1.71 3.14 -6.03
CA LEU A 390 -1.23 2.28 -4.95
C LEU A 390 0.11 2.81 -4.42
N TYR A 391 0.95 3.28 -5.34
CA TYR A 391 2.20 3.97 -5.02
C TYR A 391 1.99 5.24 -4.18
N TYR A 392 0.97 6.03 -4.50
CA TYR A 392 0.57 7.18 -3.69
C TYR A 392 0.09 6.77 -2.28
N LEU A 393 -0.75 5.74 -2.15
CA LEU A 393 -1.18 5.23 -0.84
C LEU A 393 0.02 4.76 0.00
N ASP A 394 0.94 4.01 -0.59
CA ASP A 394 2.10 3.48 0.12
C ASP A 394 3.08 4.58 0.54
N PHE A 395 3.25 5.61 -0.30
CA PHE A 395 3.97 6.84 0.03
C PHE A 395 3.31 7.59 1.20
N LEU A 396 1.98 7.75 1.20
CA LEU A 396 1.28 8.36 2.33
C LEU A 396 1.47 7.56 3.63
N SER A 397 1.34 6.23 3.56
CA SER A 397 1.61 5.34 4.68
C SER A 397 3.06 5.46 5.19
N ARG A 398 4.04 5.60 4.29
CA ARG A 398 5.47 5.62 4.65
C ARG A 398 6.02 6.98 5.09
N LYS A 399 5.56 8.10 4.50
CA LYS A 399 5.97 9.49 4.88
C LYS A 399 5.21 10.02 6.10
N TYR A 400 3.92 9.66 6.25
CA TYR A 400 3.04 10.23 7.28
C TYR A 400 2.54 9.22 8.33
N GLY A 401 2.80 7.93 8.18
CA GLY A 401 2.38 6.90 9.15
C GLY A 401 0.88 6.56 9.09
N VAL A 402 0.27 6.71 7.91
CA VAL A 402 -1.18 6.52 7.70
C VAL A 402 -1.51 5.06 7.42
N ILE A 403 -2.37 4.47 8.24
CA ILE A 403 -2.81 3.08 8.16
C ILE A 403 -4.12 3.02 7.36
N ASN A 404 -4.02 2.57 6.11
CA ASN A 404 -5.19 2.31 5.26
C ASN A 404 -5.62 0.85 5.44
N ILE A 405 -6.84 0.63 5.95
CA ILE A 405 -7.43 -0.68 6.26
C ILE A 405 -8.58 -0.94 5.28
N PHE A 406 -8.44 -1.95 4.42
CA PHE A 406 -9.41 -2.30 3.38
C PHE A 406 -10.16 -3.58 3.72
N ALA A 407 -11.44 -3.62 3.36
CA ALA A 407 -12.17 -4.87 3.16
C ALA A 407 -11.55 -5.68 1.98
N ALA A 408 -11.59 -7.01 2.05
CA ALA A 408 -11.05 -7.86 0.99
C ALA A 408 -11.93 -7.92 -0.28
N GLY A 409 -13.23 -7.70 -0.15
CA GLY A 409 -14.27 -7.94 -1.18
C GLY A 409 -15.00 -9.28 -0.97
N ASN A 410 -16.18 -9.39 -1.59
CA ASN A 410 -17.21 -10.39 -1.27
C ASN A 410 -17.53 -11.33 -2.46
N GLU A 411 -16.56 -11.51 -3.36
CA GLU A 411 -16.79 -12.14 -4.67
C GLU A 411 -16.34 -13.62 -4.71
N TYR A 412 -15.83 -14.20 -3.62
CA TYR A 412 -15.25 -15.55 -3.68
C TYR A 412 -16.27 -16.67 -3.96
N ASP A 413 -17.54 -16.46 -3.62
CA ASP A 413 -18.61 -17.45 -3.86
C ASP A 413 -19.34 -17.29 -5.20
N ASP A 414 -19.08 -16.22 -5.96
CA ASP A 414 -19.59 -16.03 -7.33
C ASP A 414 -19.14 -17.17 -8.26
N LYS A 415 -18.00 -17.81 -7.97
CA LYS A 415 -17.50 -19.00 -8.68
C LYS A 415 -18.46 -20.20 -8.67
N TRP A 416 -19.49 -20.20 -7.80
CA TRP A 416 -20.56 -21.20 -7.75
C TRP A 416 -21.96 -20.65 -8.10
N LYS A 417 -22.09 -19.37 -8.46
CA LYS A 417 -23.38 -18.78 -8.84
C LYS A 417 -23.62 -19.09 -10.33
N ASN A 418 -24.42 -20.13 -10.57
CA ASN A 418 -24.56 -20.82 -11.86
C ASN A 418 -25.25 -20.00 -12.96
N ASP A 419 -24.60 -18.95 -13.45
CA ASP A 419 -24.99 -18.24 -14.66
C ASP A 419 -23.75 -17.70 -15.39
N ILE A 420 -22.97 -18.62 -15.99
CA ILE A 420 -21.69 -18.32 -16.68
C ILE A 420 -21.95 -17.65 -18.04
N LYS A 421 -22.58 -16.47 -18.01
CA LYS A 421 -22.88 -15.66 -19.20
C LYS A 421 -21.63 -14.94 -19.75
N ASN A 422 -20.64 -14.66 -18.91
CA ASN A 422 -19.35 -14.10 -19.31
C ASN A 422 -18.18 -15.04 -18.95
N SER A 423 -17.62 -15.72 -19.95
CA SER A 423 -16.35 -16.48 -19.81
C SER A 423 -15.10 -15.57 -19.65
N GLU A 424 -15.32 -14.25 -19.67
CA GLU A 424 -14.34 -13.18 -19.51
C GLU A 424 -14.20 -12.66 -18.07
N GLU A 425 -14.89 -13.20 -17.07
CA GLU A 425 -14.83 -12.70 -15.69
C GLU A 425 -14.05 -13.61 -14.73
N LYS A 426 -13.54 -13.00 -13.65
CA LYS A 426 -12.84 -13.65 -12.54
C LYS A 426 -13.23 -12.99 -11.21
N TYR A 427 -13.58 -13.84 -10.26
CA TYR A 427 -14.07 -13.48 -8.93
C TYR A 427 -13.13 -13.99 -7.84
N GLY A 428 -13.30 -13.52 -6.60
CA GLY A 428 -12.53 -14.02 -5.45
C GLY A 428 -11.16 -13.36 -5.20
N TYR A 429 -10.77 -12.37 -6.01
CA TYR A 429 -9.45 -11.73 -5.96
C TYR A 429 -9.48 -10.40 -5.21
N ILE A 430 -8.53 -10.22 -4.30
CA ILE A 430 -8.29 -8.94 -3.63
C ILE A 430 -7.82 -7.92 -4.68
N SER A 431 -8.54 -6.81 -4.80
CA SER A 431 -8.53 -5.94 -5.97
C SER A 431 -8.29 -4.46 -5.65
N GLY A 432 -7.91 -3.69 -6.68
CA GLY A 432 -7.78 -2.23 -6.59
C GLY A 432 -6.92 -1.73 -5.42
N TYR A 433 -7.43 -0.74 -4.70
CA TYR A 433 -6.74 -0.01 -3.61
C TYR A 433 -6.26 -0.91 -2.46
N ALA A 434 -6.97 -2.03 -2.22
CA ALA A 434 -6.54 -3.03 -1.25
C ALA A 434 -5.15 -3.62 -1.58
N ASN A 435 -4.66 -3.53 -2.82
CA ASN A 435 -3.36 -4.08 -3.22
C ASN A 435 -2.13 -3.22 -2.84
N ALA A 436 -2.28 -1.99 -2.34
CA ALA A 436 -1.16 -1.16 -1.85
C ALA A 436 -0.33 -1.85 -0.74
N ILE A 437 0.99 -1.94 -0.87
CA ILE A 437 1.88 -2.85 -0.11
C ILE A 437 1.91 -2.54 1.40
N ASN A 438 1.75 -1.28 1.78
CA ASN A 438 1.67 -0.81 3.17
C ASN A 438 0.26 -0.94 3.76
N SER A 439 -0.79 -1.21 2.96
CA SER A 439 -2.15 -1.40 3.45
C SER A 439 -2.33 -2.66 4.30
N ILE A 440 -3.38 -2.67 5.12
CA ILE A 440 -3.92 -3.85 5.79
C ILE A 440 -5.18 -4.27 5.02
N VAL A 441 -5.31 -5.56 4.71
CA VAL A 441 -6.51 -6.11 4.07
C VAL A 441 -7.15 -7.13 5.01
N VAL A 442 -8.46 -6.99 5.23
CA VAL A 442 -9.23 -7.77 6.19
C VAL A 442 -10.25 -8.63 5.45
N GLY A 443 -10.11 -9.96 5.59
CA GLY A 443 -11.14 -10.90 5.14
C GLY A 443 -12.21 -11.13 6.22
N SER A 444 -13.26 -11.85 5.84
CA SER A 444 -14.38 -12.17 6.74
C SER A 444 -14.31 -13.60 7.24
N SER A 445 -14.68 -13.80 8.51
CA SER A 445 -14.84 -15.11 9.14
C SER A 445 -16.22 -15.27 9.79
N PHE A 446 -16.58 -16.52 10.03
CA PHE A 446 -17.71 -16.94 10.87
C PHE A 446 -17.30 -18.16 11.72
N GLY A 447 -17.94 -18.31 12.88
CA GLY A 447 -17.58 -19.31 13.89
C GLY A 447 -17.28 -18.68 15.24
N THR A 448 -16.54 -19.40 16.08
CA THR A 448 -16.14 -18.96 17.43
C THR A 448 -14.72 -18.38 17.44
N LYS A 449 -14.25 -17.91 18.60
CA LYS A 449 -12.87 -17.45 18.83
C LYS A 449 -11.81 -18.44 18.33
N GLU A 450 -12.02 -19.73 18.55
CA GLU A 450 -11.02 -20.79 18.34
C GLU A 450 -11.35 -21.73 17.18
N ASN A 451 -12.60 -21.72 16.69
CA ASN A 451 -13.02 -22.56 15.58
C ASN A 451 -13.89 -21.74 14.62
N PHE A 452 -13.26 -21.29 13.55
CA PHE A 452 -13.82 -20.41 12.54
C PHE A 452 -13.39 -20.84 11.14
N TYR A 453 -14.23 -20.56 10.15
CA TYR A 453 -13.85 -20.61 8.74
C TYR A 453 -13.86 -19.19 8.16
N ALA A 454 -13.09 -18.97 7.10
CA ALA A 454 -13.31 -17.80 6.26
C ALA A 454 -14.72 -17.87 5.64
N SER A 455 -15.44 -16.76 5.58
CA SER A 455 -16.75 -16.66 4.95
C SER A 455 -16.71 -17.11 3.49
N ASN A 456 -17.77 -17.76 3.01
CA ASN A 456 -17.77 -18.34 1.65
C ASN A 456 -17.53 -17.27 0.58
N PHE A 457 -18.01 -16.04 0.77
CA PHE A 457 -17.82 -14.89 -0.10
C PHE A 457 -16.45 -14.20 0.04
N SER A 458 -15.70 -14.41 1.12
CA SER A 458 -14.50 -13.59 1.41
C SER A 458 -13.37 -13.82 0.40
N ASN A 459 -13.01 -12.75 -0.32
CA ASN A 459 -11.88 -12.72 -1.26
C ASN A 459 -10.57 -13.15 -0.61
N ARG A 460 -9.76 -13.86 -1.40
CA ARG A 460 -8.53 -14.53 -0.95
C ARG A 460 -7.49 -14.78 -2.05
N LEU A 461 -7.85 -14.59 -3.32
CA LEU A 461 -6.96 -14.78 -4.45
C LEU A 461 -6.12 -13.52 -4.70
N LEU A 462 -4.92 -13.72 -5.23
CA LEU A 462 -3.98 -12.68 -5.62
C LEU A 462 -3.42 -13.02 -7.01
N PRO A 463 -3.12 -12.01 -7.85
CA PRO A 463 -2.43 -12.22 -9.12
C PRO A 463 -1.02 -12.76 -8.87
N LYS A 464 -0.46 -13.47 -9.85
CA LYS A 464 0.90 -14.05 -9.83
C LYS A 464 1.96 -13.09 -9.31
N GLY A 465 1.95 -11.83 -9.76
CA GLY A 465 2.90 -10.79 -9.36
C GLY A 465 2.77 -10.27 -7.93
N LEU A 466 1.65 -10.54 -7.24
CA LEU A 466 1.41 -10.13 -5.84
C LEU A 466 1.18 -11.34 -4.92
N LYS A 467 1.28 -12.58 -5.42
CA LYS A 467 0.87 -13.81 -4.72
C LYS A 467 1.62 -14.06 -3.40
N GLY A 468 2.85 -13.55 -3.27
CA GLY A 468 3.64 -13.62 -2.04
C GLY A 468 3.17 -12.66 -0.94
N LEU A 469 2.32 -11.67 -1.24
CA LEU A 469 1.89 -10.68 -0.26
C LEU A 469 1.00 -11.29 0.84
N PRO A 470 1.05 -10.74 2.07
CA PRO A 470 0.26 -11.16 3.21
C PRO A 470 -1.16 -10.57 3.12
N LYS A 471 -1.91 -10.99 2.09
CA LYS A 471 -3.27 -10.54 1.78
C LYS A 471 -4.21 -11.75 1.64
N PRO A 472 -5.35 -11.80 2.37
CA PRO A 472 -5.68 -10.92 3.49
C PRO A 472 -4.60 -11.04 4.58
N LEU A 473 -4.41 -9.99 5.38
CA LEU A 473 -3.44 -10.00 6.48
C LEU A 473 -4.01 -10.82 7.65
N ILE A 474 -5.31 -10.67 7.89
CA ILE A 474 -6.04 -11.20 9.03
C ILE A 474 -7.54 -11.30 8.66
N VAL A 475 -8.31 -12.06 9.43
CA VAL A 475 -9.78 -12.05 9.35
C VAL A 475 -10.43 -11.60 10.65
N ALA A 476 -11.66 -11.11 10.54
CA ALA A 476 -12.53 -10.78 11.67
C ALA A 476 -13.97 -11.20 11.33
N PRO A 477 -14.86 -11.37 12.34
CA PRO A 477 -16.27 -11.64 12.11
C PRO A 477 -16.88 -10.69 11.07
N GLY A 478 -17.69 -11.21 10.16
CA GLY A 478 -18.42 -10.38 9.20
C GLY A 478 -19.65 -11.04 8.60
N GLU A 479 -20.21 -12.02 9.31
CA GLU A 479 -21.51 -12.62 8.99
C GLU A 479 -22.44 -12.49 10.20
N ASN A 480 -23.73 -12.33 9.93
CA ASN A 480 -24.77 -12.12 10.94
C ASN A 480 -24.57 -10.87 11.82
N ILE A 481 -24.06 -9.78 11.24
CA ILE A 481 -23.75 -8.55 11.97
C ILE A 481 -25.01 -7.71 12.20
N VAL A 482 -25.31 -7.39 13.45
CA VAL A 482 -26.41 -6.48 13.84
C VAL A 482 -25.86 -5.30 14.63
N GLY A 483 -26.14 -4.08 14.17
CA GLY A 483 -25.56 -2.84 14.71
C GLY A 483 -26.37 -1.56 14.54
N LEU A 484 -27.52 -1.56 13.84
CA LEU A 484 -28.42 -0.39 13.77
C LEU A 484 -29.76 -0.62 14.49
N SER A 485 -30.35 0.44 15.04
CA SER A 485 -31.62 0.37 15.81
C SER A 485 -32.83 -0.09 15.01
N ASP A 486 -32.83 0.17 13.71
CA ASP A 486 -33.90 -0.11 12.73
C ASP A 486 -33.54 -1.27 11.79
N GLN A 487 -32.42 -1.97 12.05
CA GLN A 487 -31.90 -3.01 11.17
C GLN A 487 -32.87 -4.21 11.07
N LYS A 488 -33.44 -4.41 9.88
CA LYS A 488 -34.49 -5.42 9.64
C LYS A 488 -33.96 -6.86 9.58
N SER A 489 -32.68 -7.07 9.31
CA SER A 489 -32.05 -8.39 9.22
C SER A 489 -30.52 -8.29 9.42
N PRO A 490 -29.85 -9.34 9.95
CA PRO A 490 -28.41 -9.34 10.10
C PRO A 490 -27.66 -9.20 8.76
N GLU A 491 -26.71 -8.28 8.71
CA GLU A 491 -25.90 -7.97 7.53
C GLU A 491 -24.68 -8.89 7.42
N SER A 492 -24.07 -8.99 6.23
CA SER A 492 -22.90 -9.86 6.01
C SER A 492 -21.99 -9.35 4.89
N GLY A 493 -20.67 -9.35 5.12
CA GLY A 493 -19.67 -8.85 4.19
C GLY A 493 -18.34 -8.46 4.85
N THR A 494 -17.25 -8.51 4.08
CA THR A 494 -15.91 -8.04 4.51
C THR A 494 -15.89 -6.55 4.89
N SER A 495 -16.86 -5.78 4.39
CA SER A 495 -17.17 -4.40 4.80
C SER A 495 -17.46 -4.24 6.30
N PHE A 496 -17.86 -5.30 7.01
CA PHE A 496 -18.13 -5.28 8.45
C PHE A 496 -16.98 -5.89 9.27
N SER A 497 -16.17 -6.75 8.66
CA SER A 497 -14.91 -7.26 9.24
C SER A 497 -13.83 -6.18 9.32
N ALA A 498 -13.67 -5.38 8.27
CA ALA A 498 -12.70 -4.28 8.22
C ALA A 498 -12.85 -3.26 9.37
N PRO A 499 -14.05 -2.72 9.69
CA PRO A 499 -14.23 -1.77 10.79
C PRO A 499 -13.98 -2.35 12.18
N ILE A 500 -14.17 -3.66 12.42
CA ILE A 500 -13.74 -4.31 13.69
C ILE A 500 -12.23 -4.13 13.87
N VAL A 501 -11.46 -4.44 12.81
CA VAL A 501 -10.00 -4.27 12.82
C VAL A 501 -9.62 -2.78 12.89
N THR A 502 -10.36 -1.88 12.24
CA THR A 502 -10.14 -0.42 12.35
C THR A 502 -10.31 0.07 13.79
N GLY A 503 -11.37 -0.33 14.49
CA GLY A 503 -11.59 0.04 15.88
C GLY A 503 -10.52 -0.52 16.81
N ILE A 504 -10.15 -1.79 16.65
CA ILE A 504 -9.05 -2.40 17.41
C ILE A 504 -7.72 -1.67 17.18
N VAL A 505 -7.38 -1.34 15.93
CA VAL A 505 -6.15 -0.60 15.58
C VAL A 505 -6.16 0.81 16.18
N SER A 506 -7.30 1.53 16.14
CA SER A 506 -7.48 2.82 16.82
C SER A 506 -7.28 2.71 18.34
N THR A 507 -7.85 1.67 18.94
CA THR A 507 -7.79 1.40 20.39
C THR A 507 -6.36 1.14 20.86
N ILE A 508 -5.57 0.34 20.14
CA ILE A 508 -4.19 0.05 20.54
C ILE A 508 -3.22 1.20 20.27
N ILE A 509 -3.41 1.98 19.21
CA ILE A 509 -2.56 3.16 18.94
C ILE A 509 -2.83 4.26 19.96
N GLY A 510 -4.09 4.53 20.30
CA GLY A 510 -4.45 5.52 21.32
C GLY A 510 -3.94 5.14 22.72
N SER A 511 -4.01 3.84 23.07
CA SER A 511 -3.49 3.32 24.33
C SER A 511 -1.95 3.39 24.38
N ASN A 512 -1.27 2.87 23.35
CA ASN A 512 0.18 2.64 23.33
C ASN A 512 0.94 3.61 22.40
N HIS A 513 0.47 4.86 22.31
CA HIS A 513 0.98 5.90 21.40
C HIS A 513 2.49 6.12 21.41
N HIS A 514 3.18 5.80 22.52
CA HIS A 514 4.63 5.91 22.67
C HIS A 514 5.42 4.83 21.92
N LEU A 515 4.81 3.68 21.60
CA LEU A 515 5.42 2.61 20.78
C LEU A 515 5.20 2.84 19.28
N PHE A 516 4.15 3.59 18.92
CA PHE A 516 3.68 3.76 17.54
C PHE A 516 4.12 5.09 16.90
N HIS A 517 5.44 5.30 16.84
CA HIS A 517 6.05 6.43 16.12
C HIS A 517 5.74 6.38 14.62
N LYS A 518 5.53 7.56 13.99
CA LYS A 518 5.11 7.72 12.57
C LYS A 518 5.94 6.89 11.57
N ASN A 519 7.23 6.72 11.83
CA ASN A 519 8.17 6.00 10.98
C ASN A 519 7.96 4.47 11.00
N ASN A 520 7.56 3.92 12.15
CA ASN A 520 7.56 2.48 12.44
C ASN A 520 6.15 1.92 12.70
N ILE A 521 5.12 2.76 12.66
CA ILE A 521 3.72 2.37 12.95
C ILE A 521 3.17 1.32 11.96
N ILE A 522 3.50 1.42 10.67
CA ILE A 522 3.06 0.47 9.64
C ILE A 522 3.59 -0.95 9.92
N PRO A 523 4.91 -1.20 10.06
CA PRO A 523 5.41 -2.53 10.37
C PRO A 523 5.00 -2.97 11.78
N ALA A 524 4.99 -2.08 12.78
CA ALA A 524 4.60 -2.43 14.14
C ALA A 524 3.18 -3.00 14.21
N ILE A 525 2.20 -2.33 13.60
CA ILE A 525 0.81 -2.81 13.58
C ILE A 525 0.69 -4.09 12.75
N LYS A 526 1.37 -4.21 11.60
CA LYS A 526 1.37 -5.46 10.81
C LYS A 526 1.95 -6.65 11.56
N SER A 527 3.07 -6.47 12.24
CA SER A 527 3.72 -7.50 13.06
C SER A 527 2.82 -7.90 14.23
N VAL A 528 2.30 -6.92 14.97
CA VAL A 528 1.42 -7.14 16.14
C VAL A 528 0.17 -7.92 15.72
N LEU A 529 -0.54 -7.49 14.67
CA LEU A 529 -1.74 -8.19 14.18
C LEU A 529 -1.42 -9.63 13.73
N SER A 530 -0.30 -9.83 13.03
CA SER A 530 0.04 -11.15 12.46
C SER A 530 0.52 -12.16 13.50
N SER A 531 1.27 -11.70 14.51
CA SER A 531 1.76 -12.55 15.60
C SER A 531 0.69 -12.87 16.65
N SER A 532 -0.32 -12.01 16.82
CA SER A 532 -1.40 -12.19 17.81
C SER A 532 -2.60 -12.98 17.31
N ALA A 533 -2.83 -13.04 15.99
CA ALA A 533 -3.97 -13.72 15.40
C ALA A 533 -4.09 -15.18 15.88
N VAL A 534 -5.31 -15.64 16.16
CA VAL A 534 -5.58 -17.03 16.53
C VAL A 534 -5.77 -17.88 15.27
N ASP A 535 -5.15 -19.05 15.23
CA ASP A 535 -5.36 -20.04 14.17
C ASP A 535 -6.57 -20.92 14.50
N SER A 536 -7.32 -21.33 13.48
CA SER A 536 -8.54 -22.11 13.66
C SER A 536 -8.26 -23.57 14.00
N LYS A 537 -9.14 -24.18 14.80
CA LYS A 537 -9.20 -25.63 15.02
C LYS A 537 -9.71 -26.43 13.81
N LEU A 538 -10.36 -25.76 12.86
CA LEU A 538 -10.94 -26.34 11.63
C LEU A 538 -11.92 -27.52 11.86
N ASP A 539 -12.59 -27.55 13.02
CA ASP A 539 -13.56 -28.58 13.37
C ASP A 539 -14.92 -28.30 12.69
N TYR A 540 -15.22 -29.06 11.65
CA TYR A 540 -16.51 -29.02 10.93
C TYR A 540 -17.73 -29.14 11.85
N GLN A 541 -17.70 -29.95 12.92
CA GLN A 541 -18.87 -30.14 13.78
C GLN A 541 -19.12 -28.92 14.67
N GLY A 542 -18.07 -28.29 15.20
CA GLY A 542 -18.17 -27.00 15.89
C GLY A 542 -18.66 -25.87 14.97
N ILE A 543 -18.22 -25.84 13.70
CA ILE A 543 -18.74 -24.88 12.71
C ILE A 543 -20.23 -25.13 12.42
N LYS A 544 -20.62 -26.39 12.21
CA LYS A 544 -22.02 -26.78 12.04
C LYS A 544 -22.89 -26.37 13.23
N ASN A 545 -22.42 -26.62 14.46
CA ASN A 545 -23.10 -26.22 15.68
C ASN A 545 -23.30 -24.69 15.77
N PHE A 546 -22.29 -23.90 15.36
CA PHE A 546 -22.39 -22.45 15.32
C PHE A 546 -23.43 -21.94 14.31
N ILE A 547 -23.49 -22.55 13.11
CA ILE A 547 -24.52 -22.27 12.10
C ILE A 547 -25.91 -22.59 12.65
N GLU A 548 -26.14 -23.80 13.16
CA GLU A 548 -27.43 -24.21 13.69
C GLU A 548 -27.88 -23.37 14.89
N SER A 549 -26.94 -22.94 15.75
CA SER A 549 -27.24 -22.05 16.88
C SER A 549 -27.61 -20.63 16.42
N THR A 550 -26.91 -20.10 15.41
CA THR A 550 -27.18 -18.75 14.87
C THR A 550 -28.49 -18.73 14.08
N LYS A 551 -28.80 -19.78 13.31
CA LYS A 551 -30.11 -19.92 12.66
C LYS A 551 -31.26 -19.90 13.66
N LYS A 552 -31.17 -20.68 14.75
CA LYS A 552 -32.18 -20.69 15.84
C LYS A 552 -32.31 -19.35 16.55
N GLU A 553 -31.22 -18.58 16.65
CA GLU A 553 -31.21 -17.21 17.18
C GLU A 553 -31.94 -16.23 16.24
N ASN A 554 -31.75 -16.36 14.92
CA ASN A 554 -32.43 -15.55 13.89
C ASN A 554 -33.91 -15.89 13.75
N GLU A 555 -34.27 -17.18 13.75
CA GLU A 555 -35.64 -17.70 13.79
C GLU A 555 -36.40 -17.12 15.00
N LYS A 556 -35.79 -17.17 16.19
CA LYS A 556 -36.36 -16.59 17.42
C LYS A 556 -36.54 -15.07 17.35
N GLN A 557 -35.72 -14.37 16.58
CA GLN A 557 -35.83 -12.92 16.34
C GLN A 557 -36.73 -12.58 15.14
N ASN A 558 -37.30 -13.57 14.44
CA ASN A 558 -38.05 -13.41 13.19
C ASN A 558 -37.25 -12.62 12.13
N THR A 559 -36.00 -13.04 11.93
CA THR A 559 -35.04 -12.48 10.96
C THR A 559 -34.39 -13.59 10.14
N TRP A 560 -33.69 -13.23 9.07
CA TRP A 560 -32.91 -14.17 8.26
C TRP A 560 -31.53 -13.59 7.93
N SER A 561 -30.51 -14.42 7.84
CA SER A 561 -29.13 -14.05 7.51
C SER A 561 -28.50 -14.96 6.47
N SER A 562 -27.37 -14.53 5.91
CA SER A 562 -26.57 -15.39 5.02
C SER A 562 -25.92 -16.60 5.70
N ILE A 563 -25.98 -16.74 7.04
CA ILE A 563 -25.58 -17.98 7.74
C ILE A 563 -26.64 -19.07 7.61
N ASP A 564 -27.92 -18.70 7.48
CA ASP A 564 -29.04 -19.62 7.73
C ASP A 564 -29.21 -20.67 6.61
N ASP A 565 -28.74 -20.39 5.39
CA ASP A 565 -28.77 -21.32 4.24
C ASP A 565 -27.51 -22.19 4.09
N TYR A 566 -26.49 -22.08 4.96
CA TYR A 566 -25.20 -22.79 4.78
C TYR A 566 -25.30 -24.31 4.72
N LEU A 567 -26.26 -24.90 5.42
CA LEU A 567 -26.49 -26.36 5.46
C LEU A 567 -27.53 -26.83 4.44
N GLU A 568 -28.24 -25.90 3.80
CA GLU A 568 -29.37 -26.16 2.89
C GLU A 568 -28.98 -25.93 1.43
N ARG A 569 -28.13 -24.93 1.17
CA ARG A 569 -27.66 -24.54 -0.15
C ARG A 569 -26.45 -25.41 -0.55
N PRO A 570 -26.54 -26.23 -1.62
CA PRO A 570 -25.51 -27.20 -1.94
C PRO A 570 -24.10 -26.63 -2.13
N SER A 571 -23.95 -25.42 -2.68
CA SER A 571 -22.62 -24.79 -2.84
C SER A 571 -21.99 -24.35 -1.52
N LYS A 572 -22.78 -23.91 -0.53
CA LYS A 572 -22.28 -23.57 0.81
C LYS A 572 -21.99 -24.82 1.63
N TRP A 573 -22.86 -25.83 1.57
CA TRP A 573 -22.64 -27.11 2.23
C TRP A 573 -21.39 -27.82 1.69
N LEU A 574 -21.19 -27.82 0.37
CA LEU A 574 -19.98 -28.36 -0.27
C LEU A 574 -18.72 -27.56 0.11
N TYR A 575 -18.83 -26.24 0.30
CA TYR A 575 -17.74 -25.40 0.81
C TYR A 575 -17.34 -25.76 2.25
N LEU A 576 -18.30 -26.01 3.14
CA LEU A 576 -18.04 -26.46 4.51
C LEU A 576 -17.32 -27.81 4.56
N LEU A 577 -17.76 -28.77 3.74
CA LEU A 577 -17.18 -30.12 3.69
C LEU A 577 -15.79 -30.16 3.05
N ASN A 578 -15.49 -29.23 2.14
CA ASN A 578 -14.20 -29.18 1.43
C ASN A 578 -13.32 -28.00 1.87
N TYR A 579 -13.54 -27.43 3.06
CA TYR A 579 -12.86 -26.20 3.47
C TYR A 579 -11.32 -26.29 3.37
N GLU A 580 -10.73 -27.42 3.77
CA GLU A 580 -9.29 -27.75 3.63
C GLU A 580 -8.73 -27.54 2.20
N ASN A 581 -9.55 -27.66 1.15
CA ASN A 581 -9.14 -27.42 -0.24
C ASN A 581 -9.26 -25.95 -0.67
N GLU A 582 -9.95 -25.13 0.13
CA GLU A 582 -10.33 -23.72 -0.12
C GLU A 582 -9.40 -22.71 0.58
N HIS A 583 -8.34 -23.20 1.24
CA HIS A 583 -7.25 -22.41 1.81
C HIS A 583 -5.90 -23.15 1.66
N LYS A 584 -4.77 -22.43 1.70
CA LYS A 584 -3.39 -22.96 1.52
C LYS A 584 -2.38 -22.07 2.25
N SER A 585 -1.39 -22.69 2.89
CA SER A 585 -0.22 -21.96 3.43
C SER A 585 0.67 -21.39 2.31
N LYS A 586 1.14 -20.16 2.50
CA LYS A 586 2.15 -19.47 1.66
C LYS A 586 3.55 -19.62 2.27
N SER A 587 4.59 -19.35 1.46
CA SER A 587 6.00 -19.35 1.87
C SER A 587 6.35 -18.32 2.95
N ASN A 588 5.54 -17.27 3.11
CA ASN A 588 5.69 -16.28 4.18
C ASN A 588 4.96 -16.69 5.48
N GLY A 589 4.38 -17.89 5.52
CA GLY A 589 3.60 -18.43 6.64
C GLY A 589 2.15 -17.95 6.72
N PHE A 590 1.69 -17.04 5.85
CA PHE A 590 0.28 -16.64 5.83
C PHE A 590 -0.57 -17.69 5.10
N ASP A 591 -1.78 -17.92 5.58
CA ASP A 591 -2.79 -18.66 4.84
C ASP A 591 -3.39 -17.79 3.71
N THR A 592 -3.90 -18.41 2.65
CA THR A 592 -4.59 -17.68 1.57
C THR A 592 -5.95 -17.14 1.99
N ALA A 593 -6.75 -17.89 2.73
CA ALA A 593 -8.13 -17.53 3.09
C ALA A 593 -8.21 -16.69 4.38
N VAL A 594 -7.44 -17.05 5.41
CA VAL A 594 -7.49 -16.39 6.73
C VAL A 594 -6.26 -15.51 7.05
N GLY A 595 -5.24 -15.49 6.20
CA GLY A 595 -4.03 -14.71 6.42
C GLY A 595 -3.25 -15.21 7.64
N ALA A 596 -3.05 -14.35 8.63
CA ALA A 596 -2.47 -14.76 9.91
C ALA A 596 -3.44 -15.57 10.79
N GLY A 597 -4.75 -15.57 10.50
CA GLY A 597 -5.80 -16.12 11.34
C GLY A 597 -6.83 -15.06 11.75
N GLN A 598 -7.63 -15.36 12.78
CA GLN A 598 -8.65 -14.45 13.30
C GLN A 598 -8.05 -13.47 14.30
N ILE A 599 -8.46 -12.19 14.23
CA ILE A 599 -7.97 -11.15 15.13
C ILE A 599 -8.34 -11.45 16.59
N ASN A 600 -7.39 -11.25 17.51
CA ASN A 600 -7.58 -11.51 18.93
C ASN A 600 -6.95 -10.42 19.80
N PHE A 601 -7.76 -9.64 20.50
CA PHE A 601 -7.34 -8.45 21.23
C PHE A 601 -6.49 -8.76 22.47
N ALA A 602 -6.78 -9.85 23.19
CA ALA A 602 -5.98 -10.28 24.34
C ALA A 602 -4.54 -10.66 23.91
N ASN A 603 -4.37 -11.39 22.81
CA ASN A 603 -3.07 -11.67 22.23
C ASN A 603 -2.40 -10.42 21.63
N ILE A 604 -3.16 -9.43 21.14
CA ILE A 604 -2.58 -8.16 20.65
C ILE A 604 -1.83 -7.43 21.77
N GLN A 605 -2.34 -7.43 23.01
CA GLN A 605 -1.60 -6.83 24.14
C GLN A 605 -0.28 -7.58 24.38
N LYS A 606 -0.34 -8.92 24.46
CA LYS A 606 0.88 -9.78 24.57
C LYS A 606 1.89 -9.52 23.45
N ALA A 607 1.42 -9.26 22.22
CA ALA A 607 2.29 -8.95 21.08
C ALA A 607 2.89 -7.54 21.16
N ILE A 608 2.21 -6.59 21.80
CA ILE A 608 2.71 -5.23 22.06
C ILE A 608 3.78 -5.24 23.15
N ASP A 609 3.61 -6.03 24.22
CA ASP A 609 4.63 -6.20 25.26
C ASP A 609 5.96 -6.74 24.71
N ASN A 610 5.87 -7.58 23.66
CA ASN A 610 7.01 -8.19 22.97
C ASN A 610 7.38 -7.46 21.65
N LEU A 611 6.87 -6.25 21.41
CA LEU A 611 7.13 -5.47 20.19
C LEU A 611 8.50 -4.80 20.23
N LYS A 612 9.36 -5.16 19.27
CA LYS A 612 10.57 -4.39 18.92
C LYS A 612 10.41 -3.73 17.56
N THR A 613 10.78 -2.45 17.45
CA THR A 613 11.00 -1.80 16.15
C THR A 613 12.47 -1.39 16.00
N PHE A 614 12.95 -1.37 14.75
CA PHE A 614 14.32 -1.03 14.37
C PHE A 614 14.36 -0.63 12.89
N SER A 615 15.52 -0.14 12.42
CA SER A 615 15.71 0.29 11.03
C SER A 615 17.00 -0.30 10.47
N VAL A 616 17.02 -0.62 9.17
CA VAL A 616 18.20 -1.10 8.44
C VAL A 616 18.53 -0.11 7.34
N SER A 617 19.75 0.43 7.38
CA SER A 617 20.25 1.40 6.40
C SER A 617 20.99 0.73 5.25
N PHE A 618 21.14 1.45 4.14
CA PHE A 618 21.99 1.03 3.02
C PHE A 618 23.43 0.71 3.44
N GLN A 619 23.93 1.44 4.43
CA GLN A 619 25.27 1.27 5.00
C GLN A 619 25.40 0.05 5.94
N ASN A 620 24.29 -0.61 6.31
CA ASN A 620 24.33 -1.78 7.17
C ASN A 620 24.82 -3.01 6.40
N THR A 621 25.98 -3.54 6.77
CA THR A 621 26.58 -4.75 6.17
C THR A 621 26.18 -6.06 6.86
N ASP A 622 25.50 -6.00 8.01
CA ASP A 622 25.28 -7.17 8.86
C ASP A 622 24.32 -8.20 8.24
N GLU A 623 24.62 -9.49 8.37
CA GLU A 623 23.68 -10.56 7.99
C GLU A 623 22.50 -10.61 8.97
N TYR A 624 22.77 -10.46 10.27
CA TYR A 624 21.77 -10.55 11.34
C TYR A 624 21.42 -9.15 11.87
N VAL A 625 20.30 -8.60 11.41
CA VAL A 625 19.87 -7.23 11.71
C VAL A 625 19.05 -7.12 13.01
N TYR A 626 18.57 -8.25 13.54
CA TYR A 626 17.97 -8.33 14.87
C TYR A 626 18.13 -9.72 15.48
N VAL A 627 18.30 -9.78 16.79
CA VAL A 627 18.24 -11.01 17.63
C VAL A 627 17.47 -10.65 18.90
N SER A 628 16.50 -11.48 19.29
CA SER A 628 15.71 -11.28 20.50
C SER A 628 16.50 -11.61 21.78
N PRO A 629 16.01 -11.16 22.95
CA PRO A 629 16.34 -11.78 24.23
C PRO A 629 16.06 -13.30 24.22
N GLU A 630 16.62 -14.02 25.20
CA GLU A 630 16.34 -15.44 25.42
C GLU A 630 14.87 -15.65 25.84
N ILE A 631 14.16 -16.50 25.09
CA ILE A 631 12.77 -16.88 25.31
C ILE A 631 12.74 -18.28 25.91
N LYS A 632 12.06 -18.47 27.04
CA LYS A 632 11.83 -19.82 27.61
C LYS A 632 10.50 -20.35 27.08
N LEU A 633 10.51 -21.59 26.58
CA LEU A 633 9.30 -22.33 26.18
C LEU A 633 9.32 -23.71 26.86
N ASN A 634 8.16 -24.19 27.27
CA ASN A 634 7.93 -25.55 27.75
C ASN A 634 7.48 -26.45 26.59
N GLN A 635 7.64 -27.76 26.72
CA GLN A 635 7.16 -28.73 25.74
C GLN A 635 5.63 -28.60 25.50
N GLY A 636 5.27 -28.26 24.26
CA GLY A 636 3.91 -28.04 23.79
C GLY A 636 3.45 -26.58 23.78
N ASP A 637 4.22 -25.65 24.35
CA ASP A 637 3.95 -24.21 24.22
C ASP A 637 4.04 -23.80 22.74
N LYS A 638 3.09 -22.97 22.30
CA LYS A 638 3.05 -22.46 20.92
C LYS A 638 3.60 -21.06 20.87
N ILE A 639 4.67 -20.85 20.11
CA ILE A 639 5.16 -19.51 19.77
C ILE A 639 4.71 -19.13 18.36
N LYS A 640 4.14 -17.93 18.26
CA LYS A 640 3.76 -17.29 16.99
C LYS A 640 4.45 -15.95 16.90
N ALA A 641 5.36 -15.79 15.95
CA ALA A 641 6.18 -14.60 15.79
C ALA A 641 6.06 -14.05 14.37
N SER A 642 6.08 -12.73 14.24
CA SER A 642 6.03 -12.04 12.97
C SER A 642 7.15 -11.01 12.85
N LEU A 643 7.52 -10.73 11.61
CA LEU A 643 8.41 -9.67 11.18
C LEU A 643 7.66 -8.92 10.08
N ALA A 644 7.64 -7.60 10.13
CA ALA A 644 7.06 -6.76 9.08
C ALA A 644 7.99 -5.61 8.75
N TRP A 645 8.01 -5.17 7.48
CA TRP A 645 8.71 -3.96 7.05
C TRP A 645 7.86 -3.10 6.12
N ALA A 646 8.04 -1.78 6.22
CA ALA A 646 7.33 -0.84 5.34
C ALA A 646 7.99 -0.81 3.96
N PHE A 647 7.19 -0.87 2.90
CA PHE A 647 7.68 -0.51 1.57
C PHE A 647 8.01 0.99 1.53
N ASN A 648 9.24 1.33 1.14
CA ASN A 648 9.73 2.71 1.17
C ASN A 648 9.09 3.63 0.13
N ALA A 649 8.35 3.08 -0.84
CA ALA A 649 7.56 3.82 -1.82
C ALA A 649 8.34 4.96 -2.54
N GLY A 650 9.65 4.79 -2.72
CA GLY A 650 10.51 5.75 -3.43
C GLY A 650 10.94 6.97 -2.63
N LEU A 651 10.67 7.02 -1.34
CA LEU A 651 11.24 8.04 -0.45
C LEU A 651 12.76 7.89 -0.35
N THR A 652 13.45 9.03 -0.31
CA THR A 652 14.90 9.12 -0.16
C THR A 652 15.28 9.87 1.13
N LYS A 653 16.57 9.79 1.48
CA LYS A 653 17.18 10.60 2.53
C LYS A 653 17.27 12.06 2.07
N PRO A 654 17.03 13.03 2.96
CA PRO A 654 17.25 14.44 2.63
C PRO A 654 18.72 14.68 2.27
N VAL A 655 18.95 15.51 1.25
CA VAL A 655 20.28 15.99 0.86
C VAL A 655 20.92 16.74 2.04
N THR A 656 22.19 16.45 2.37
CA THR A 656 22.83 17.15 3.49
C THR A 656 23.16 18.59 3.10
N TRP A 657 23.26 19.46 4.11
CA TRP A 657 23.56 20.89 3.90
C TRP A 657 25.01 21.17 3.45
N ASN A 658 25.85 20.13 3.32
CA ASN A 658 27.13 20.23 2.62
C ASN A 658 26.97 19.97 1.12
N ASP A 659 26.22 18.94 0.73
CA ASP A 659 26.03 18.58 -0.68
C ASP A 659 25.24 19.66 -1.43
N SER A 660 24.24 20.26 -0.77
CA SER A 660 23.42 21.33 -1.35
C SER A 660 24.22 22.60 -1.71
N ARG A 661 25.34 22.86 -1.03
CA ARG A 661 26.19 24.04 -1.29
C ARG A 661 26.91 24.00 -2.64
N PHE A 662 27.13 22.82 -3.22
CA PHE A 662 27.72 22.68 -4.55
C PHE A 662 26.69 22.66 -5.71
N TYR A 663 25.39 22.51 -5.40
CA TYR A 663 24.39 22.16 -6.42
C TYR A 663 23.22 23.14 -6.59
N SER A 664 23.14 24.23 -5.83
CA SER A 664 22.07 25.22 -6.02
C SER A 664 22.27 26.08 -7.28
N TRP A 665 21.16 26.37 -7.98
CA TRP A 665 21.12 27.41 -9.03
C TRP A 665 21.49 28.79 -8.46
N TYR A 666 21.19 29.03 -7.19
CA TYR A 666 21.59 30.23 -6.45
C TYR A 666 23.11 30.40 -6.37
N ALA A 667 23.89 29.32 -6.23
CA ALA A 667 25.36 29.40 -6.28
C ALA A 667 25.88 29.82 -7.68
N ASN A 668 25.22 29.38 -8.76
CA ASN A 668 25.52 29.89 -10.11
C ASN A 668 25.11 31.37 -10.25
N LEU A 669 24.00 31.78 -9.64
CA LEU A 669 23.55 33.18 -9.66
C LEU A 669 24.45 34.10 -8.82
N VAL A 670 25.03 33.61 -7.72
CA VAL A 670 26.08 34.32 -6.97
C VAL A 670 27.38 34.36 -7.78
N ALA A 671 27.77 33.30 -8.50
CA ALA A 671 28.93 33.33 -9.37
C ALA A 671 28.79 34.36 -10.52
N TYR A 672 27.65 34.38 -11.21
CA TYR A 672 27.35 35.39 -12.23
C TYR A 672 27.17 36.80 -11.67
N GLY A 673 26.54 36.95 -10.49
CA GLY A 673 26.26 38.24 -9.87
C GLY A 673 27.45 38.91 -9.19
N SER A 674 28.39 38.13 -8.64
CA SER A 674 29.62 38.66 -8.04
C SER A 674 30.71 38.95 -9.07
N GLY A 675 30.68 38.29 -10.24
CA GLY A 675 31.62 38.53 -11.35
C GLY A 675 31.59 39.95 -11.93
N TRP A 676 30.55 40.74 -11.64
CA TRP A 676 30.40 42.13 -12.12
C TRP A 676 30.82 43.21 -11.09
N TYR A 677 31.30 42.83 -9.90
CA TYR A 677 31.74 43.78 -8.86
C TYR A 677 33.19 43.60 -8.38
N ILE A 678 33.95 42.68 -8.99
CA ILE A 678 35.37 42.41 -8.65
C ILE A 678 36.24 42.36 -9.94
N LEU A 679 35.94 43.23 -10.90
CA LEU A 679 36.71 43.39 -12.15
C LEU A 679 37.00 44.87 -12.45
N ASP A 680 37.77 45.51 -11.56
CA ASP A 680 38.31 46.86 -11.81
C ASP A 680 39.70 47.10 -11.20
N ASN A 681 40.46 46.03 -10.92
CA ASN A 681 41.78 46.15 -10.26
C ASN A 681 42.76 44.96 -10.49
N ASN A 682 42.73 44.28 -11.66
CA ASN A 682 43.86 43.42 -12.05
C ASN A 682 43.96 43.14 -13.58
N PRO A 683 44.85 43.81 -14.32
CA PRO A 683 45.06 43.57 -15.75
C PRO A 683 46.05 42.41 -15.97
N GLY A 684 45.58 41.16 -15.94
CA GLY A 684 46.47 39.99 -15.85
C GLY A 684 46.01 38.66 -16.47
N ALA A 685 45.02 38.66 -17.37
CA ALA A 685 44.57 37.43 -18.04
C ALA A 685 43.98 37.71 -19.45
N MET A 686 44.85 37.94 -20.44
CA MET A 686 44.48 38.00 -21.86
C MET A 686 45.50 37.18 -22.66
N TYR A 687 45.07 36.66 -23.83
CA TYR A 687 45.74 35.63 -24.67
C TYR A 687 45.66 34.18 -24.15
N GLY A 688 45.36 33.25 -25.06
CA GLY A 688 45.24 31.81 -24.80
C GLY A 688 44.07 31.15 -25.54
N GLU A 689 44.23 30.84 -26.83
CA GLU A 689 43.21 30.13 -27.62
C GLU A 689 43.18 28.63 -27.27
N TYR A 690 41.98 28.02 -27.21
CA TYR A 690 41.87 26.56 -27.35
C TYR A 690 40.53 26.09 -27.95
N HIS A 691 40.65 25.39 -29.07
CA HIS A 691 39.63 24.61 -29.79
C HIS A 691 40.37 23.39 -30.40
N PRO A 692 39.72 22.26 -30.77
CA PRO A 692 38.29 21.90 -30.63
C PRO A 692 38.03 20.46 -30.08
N GLN A 693 36.74 20.10 -30.01
CA GLN A 693 36.15 18.77 -30.28
C GLN A 693 36.49 17.48 -29.49
N SER A 694 35.40 16.73 -29.28
CA SER A 694 35.24 15.26 -29.27
C SER A 694 35.31 14.49 -27.93
N SER A 695 34.46 13.45 -27.89
CA SER A 695 34.38 12.34 -26.92
C SER A 695 34.63 12.62 -25.44
N ILE A 696 33.52 12.72 -24.68
CA ILE A 696 33.22 11.77 -23.59
C ILE A 696 31.70 11.81 -23.34
N GLU A 697 31.02 10.69 -23.56
CA GLU A 697 29.67 10.45 -23.05
C GLU A 697 29.79 9.84 -21.65
N GLU A 698 30.10 10.66 -20.63
CA GLU A 698 30.08 10.17 -19.25
C GLU A 698 28.64 10.12 -18.72
N GLU A 699 28.12 8.90 -18.63
CA GLU A 699 26.72 8.53 -18.36
C GLU A 699 26.29 8.76 -16.88
N TYR A 700 26.61 9.92 -16.28
CA TYR A 700 26.36 10.21 -14.85
C TYR A 700 25.94 11.66 -14.55
N HIS A 701 24.66 11.98 -14.77
CA HIS A 701 24.06 13.25 -14.32
C HIS A 701 23.66 13.21 -12.82
N HIS A 702 24.63 13.37 -11.91
CA HIS A 702 24.46 13.38 -10.44
C HIS A 702 23.60 14.53 -9.85
N LYS A 703 22.89 15.34 -10.66
CA LYS A 703 22.53 16.71 -10.29
C LYS A 703 21.31 16.87 -9.36
N TYR A 704 20.48 15.84 -9.17
CA TYR A 704 19.22 15.93 -8.41
C TYR A 704 18.92 14.67 -7.58
N PRO A 705 19.13 14.69 -6.25
CA PRO A 705 18.61 13.66 -5.35
C PRO A 705 17.13 13.90 -5.02
N TYR A 706 16.26 13.42 -5.92
CA TYR A 706 14.79 13.33 -5.76
C TYR A 706 14.35 12.96 -4.35
N GLU A 707 13.36 13.65 -3.76
CA GLU A 707 12.78 13.21 -2.46
C GLU A 707 11.74 12.09 -2.62
N TRP A 708 10.98 12.12 -3.71
CA TRP A 708 10.13 11.02 -4.12
C TRP A 708 10.53 10.56 -5.53
N LEU A 709 11.19 9.42 -5.62
CA LEU A 709 11.44 8.77 -6.90
C LEU A 709 10.12 8.40 -7.59
N LYS A 710 10.14 8.33 -8.92
CA LYS A 710 9.03 7.74 -9.69
C LYS A 710 9.07 6.23 -9.50
N ARG A 711 7.89 5.58 -9.55
CA ARG A 711 7.73 4.12 -9.60
C ARG A 711 8.74 3.42 -10.55
N LYS A 712 8.98 3.98 -11.74
CA LYS A 712 9.99 3.47 -12.70
C LYS A 712 11.43 3.55 -12.16
N ALA A 713 11.89 4.76 -11.84
CA ALA A 713 13.26 5.01 -11.39
C ALA A 713 13.58 4.29 -10.07
N LEU A 714 12.58 4.13 -9.19
CA LEU A 714 12.66 3.28 -8.02
C LEU A 714 12.95 1.83 -8.41
N PHE A 715 12.11 1.21 -9.25
CA PHE A 715 12.31 -0.19 -9.64
C PHE A 715 13.64 -0.42 -10.37
N GLU A 716 14.09 0.54 -11.19
CA GLU A 716 15.41 0.46 -11.83
C GLU A 716 16.55 0.45 -10.79
N LYS A 717 16.52 1.35 -9.78
CA LYS A 717 17.48 1.31 -8.66
C LYS A 717 17.36 0.06 -7.79
N GLN A 718 16.14 -0.46 -7.60
CA GLN A 718 15.85 -1.68 -6.84
C GLN A 718 16.01 -2.98 -7.66
N LYS A 719 16.62 -2.94 -8.86
CA LYS A 719 16.84 -4.11 -9.73
C LYS A 719 15.55 -4.91 -10.01
N ASN A 720 14.42 -4.20 -10.11
CA ASN A 720 13.04 -4.68 -10.28
C ASN A 720 12.47 -5.51 -9.10
N THR A 721 13.03 -5.39 -7.89
CA THR A 721 12.44 -5.92 -6.66
C THR A 721 11.48 -4.91 -6.01
N LEU A 722 10.53 -5.37 -5.19
CA LEU A 722 9.60 -4.51 -4.44
C LEU A 722 10.20 -4.01 -3.12
N PHE A 723 11.02 -4.81 -2.45
CA PHE A 723 11.55 -4.52 -1.11
C PHE A 723 12.70 -5.47 -0.81
N SER A 724 13.56 -5.08 0.15
CA SER A 724 14.61 -5.93 0.69
C SER A 724 14.03 -7.24 1.24
N ASP A 725 14.85 -8.29 1.22
CA ASP A 725 14.48 -9.66 1.55
C ASP A 725 14.96 -10.00 2.96
N TYR A 726 14.03 -10.06 3.93
CA TYR A 726 14.32 -10.31 5.33
C TYR A 726 13.66 -11.61 5.83
N ASP A 727 14.50 -12.55 6.22
CA ASP A 727 14.16 -13.84 6.79
C ASP A 727 13.85 -13.74 8.29
N LEU A 728 12.75 -14.35 8.74
CA LEU A 728 12.41 -14.52 10.16
C LEU A 728 12.71 -15.96 10.59
N LYS A 729 13.73 -16.20 11.41
CA LYS A 729 14.06 -17.55 11.90
C LYS A 729 13.90 -17.68 13.42
N LEU A 730 13.67 -18.91 13.86
CA LEU A 730 13.69 -19.32 15.27
C LEU A 730 14.93 -20.20 15.50
N GLN A 731 15.59 -20.01 16.65
CA GLN A 731 16.70 -20.85 17.11
C GLN A 731 16.41 -21.44 18.48
N LYS A 732 16.87 -22.67 18.72
CA LYS A 732 16.95 -23.32 20.04
C LYS A 732 18.41 -23.30 20.51
N LYS A 733 18.63 -23.22 21.82
CA LYS A 733 19.95 -23.27 22.46
C LYS A 733 20.32 -24.71 22.79
N GLU A 734 21.47 -25.16 22.29
CA GLU A 734 21.98 -26.53 22.42
C GLU A 734 23.41 -26.48 22.97
N GLY A 735 23.54 -26.67 24.29
CA GLY A 735 24.74 -26.29 25.03
C GLY A 735 25.00 -24.78 24.90
N ASP A 736 26.20 -24.41 24.49
CA ASP A 736 26.58 -23.01 24.19
C ASP A 736 26.20 -22.56 22.77
N ASN A 737 25.75 -23.48 21.91
CA ASN A 737 25.46 -23.21 20.50
C ASN A 737 23.97 -22.87 20.27
N TRP A 738 23.69 -22.24 19.13
CA TRP A 738 22.32 -21.95 18.68
C TRP A 738 22.03 -22.68 17.37
N GLN A 739 21.04 -23.57 17.38
CA GLN A 739 20.60 -24.32 16.21
C GLN A 739 19.34 -23.72 15.61
N THR A 740 19.32 -23.51 14.30
CA THR A 740 18.16 -22.96 13.57
C THR A 740 17.12 -24.04 13.35
N ILE A 741 15.89 -23.75 13.76
CA ILE A 741 14.74 -24.62 13.54
C ILE A 741 14.27 -24.44 12.10
N TYR A 742 14.25 -25.52 11.33
CA TYR A 742 13.80 -25.50 9.94
C TYR A 742 12.26 -25.45 9.89
N LEU A 743 11.74 -24.32 9.41
CA LEU A 743 10.31 -24.07 9.26
C LEU A 743 9.98 -23.85 7.78
N ASN A 744 8.78 -24.25 7.36
CA ASN A 744 8.27 -24.02 6.00
C ASN A 744 7.78 -22.56 5.76
N SER A 745 8.19 -21.62 6.62
CA SER A 745 7.89 -20.19 6.51
C SER A 745 9.06 -19.33 7.03
N GLY A 746 8.91 -18.00 7.09
CA GLY A 746 9.99 -17.10 7.53
C GLY A 746 11.05 -16.88 6.45
N SER A 747 10.69 -17.05 5.17
CA SER A 747 11.63 -17.30 4.06
C SER A 747 11.12 -16.86 2.66
N SER A 748 10.40 -15.73 2.52
CA SER A 748 9.65 -15.40 1.30
C SER A 748 10.02 -14.07 0.62
N TRP A 749 10.98 -14.14 -0.31
CA TRP A 749 11.44 -13.13 -1.29
C TRP A 749 10.39 -12.26 -2.03
N ASN A 750 9.09 -12.54 -1.90
CA ASN A 750 7.98 -11.75 -2.45
C ASN A 750 6.94 -11.31 -1.38
N SER A 751 7.34 -11.19 -0.10
CA SER A 751 6.51 -10.67 0.99
C SER A 751 7.24 -9.59 1.78
N ASN A 752 6.51 -8.59 2.31
CA ASN A 752 7.02 -7.62 3.29
C ASN A 752 6.54 -7.88 4.72
N VAL A 753 5.96 -9.06 4.96
CA VAL A 753 5.66 -9.60 6.29
C VAL A 753 5.93 -11.10 6.29
N GLU A 754 6.67 -11.57 7.27
CA GLU A 754 6.92 -12.98 7.58
C GLU A 754 6.17 -13.39 8.84
N LEU A 755 5.75 -14.65 8.90
CA LEU A 755 5.05 -15.25 10.01
C LEU A 755 5.58 -16.67 10.25
N ILE A 756 6.01 -16.95 11.48
CA ILE A 756 6.36 -18.29 11.93
C ILE A 756 5.38 -18.76 13.00
N ARG A 757 5.06 -20.05 12.95
CA ARG A 757 4.32 -20.80 13.97
C ARG A 757 5.17 -22.01 14.34
N TYR A 758 5.35 -22.25 15.63
CA TYR A 758 6.08 -23.41 16.12
C TYR A 758 5.49 -23.85 17.46
N SER A 759 5.29 -25.16 17.62
CA SER A 759 4.96 -25.80 18.89
C SER A 759 6.26 -26.38 19.43
N ALA A 760 6.66 -26.03 20.66
CA ALA A 760 7.92 -26.48 21.23
C ALA A 760 7.94 -28.00 21.43
N GLU A 761 8.75 -28.70 20.65
CA GLU A 761 8.91 -30.16 20.74
C GLU A 761 9.59 -30.57 22.07
N GLU A 762 10.41 -29.69 22.63
CA GLU A 762 11.08 -29.84 23.93
C GLU A 762 11.10 -28.52 24.71
N SER A 763 11.06 -28.62 26.05
CA SER A 763 11.30 -27.47 26.93
C SER A 763 12.73 -26.96 26.77
N GLY A 764 12.92 -25.65 26.65
CA GLY A 764 14.26 -25.10 26.43
C GLY A 764 14.33 -23.58 26.31
N ILE A 765 15.50 -23.09 25.93
CA ILE A 765 15.76 -21.69 25.63
C ILE A 765 15.79 -21.52 24.11
N TYR A 766 15.05 -20.53 23.63
CA TYR A 766 14.84 -20.20 22.23
C TYR A 766 15.16 -18.71 21.99
N ARG A 767 15.34 -18.31 20.73
CA ARG A 767 15.40 -16.89 20.33
C ARG A 767 14.91 -16.69 18.90
N ILE A 768 14.36 -15.52 18.64
CA ILE A 768 13.96 -15.06 17.30
C ILE A 768 15.12 -14.25 16.72
N LEU A 769 15.37 -14.37 15.41
CA LEU A 769 16.34 -13.56 14.69
C LEU A 769 15.79 -13.11 13.33
N VAL A 770 16.29 -11.97 12.86
CA VAL A 770 16.02 -11.46 11.51
C VAL A 770 17.31 -11.47 10.72
N LYS A 771 17.33 -12.23 9.63
CA LYS A 771 18.44 -12.30 8.69
C LYS A 771 18.09 -11.48 7.44
N LYS A 772 18.98 -10.58 7.04
CA LYS A 772 18.90 -9.86 5.76
C LYS A 772 19.53 -10.75 4.68
N HIS A 773 18.69 -11.31 3.80
CA HIS A 773 19.13 -12.19 2.72
C HIS A 773 19.55 -11.38 1.47
N SER A 774 18.79 -10.34 1.13
CA SER A 774 19.19 -9.35 0.13
C SER A 774 18.61 -7.98 0.45
N SER A 775 19.12 -6.91 -0.18
CA SER A 775 18.63 -5.55 0.04
C SER A 775 18.26 -4.85 -1.26
N SER A 776 17.14 -4.13 -1.19
CA SER A 776 16.64 -3.21 -2.22
C SER A 776 16.84 -1.76 -1.81
N LEU A 777 17.73 -1.51 -0.85
CA LEU A 777 18.22 -0.19 -0.51
C LEU A 777 19.31 0.23 -1.50
N PHE A 778 19.38 1.54 -1.73
CA PHE A 778 20.41 2.24 -2.51
C PHE A 778 20.89 3.46 -1.72
N GLU A 779 21.99 4.09 -2.12
CA GLU A 779 22.66 5.13 -1.32
C GLU A 779 21.72 6.24 -0.84
N GLU A 780 20.88 6.77 -1.72
CA GLU A 780 19.94 7.84 -1.38
C GLU A 780 18.64 7.33 -0.73
N SER A 781 18.40 6.02 -0.61
CA SER A 781 17.12 5.50 -0.07
C SER A 781 16.94 5.80 1.43
N VAL A 782 15.68 6.06 1.86
CA VAL A 782 15.36 5.96 3.29
C VAL A 782 15.62 4.54 3.80
N ASP A 783 15.99 4.42 5.06
CA ASP A 783 16.21 3.13 5.71
C ASP A 783 14.93 2.28 5.70
N ASP A 784 15.07 0.97 5.57
CA ASP A 784 13.96 0.05 5.81
C ASP A 784 13.56 0.15 7.27
N ASN A 785 12.28 0.36 7.55
CA ASN A 785 11.74 0.36 8.92
C ASN A 785 11.04 -0.97 9.18
N LEU A 786 11.46 -1.66 10.22
CA LEU A 786 11.04 -3.02 10.56
C LEU A 786 10.43 -3.09 11.96
N ALA A 787 9.63 -4.12 12.18
CA ALA A 787 9.13 -4.52 13.48
C ALA A 787 9.09 -6.03 13.61
N VAL A 788 9.38 -6.53 14.82
CA VAL A 788 9.21 -7.92 15.23
C VAL A 788 8.37 -7.95 16.49
N SER A 789 7.44 -8.90 16.57
CA SER A 789 6.65 -9.17 17.77
C SER A 789 6.26 -10.65 17.82
N TYR A 790 6.00 -11.17 19.01
CA TYR A 790 5.58 -12.55 19.21
C TYR A 790 4.57 -12.71 20.33
N VAL A 791 3.83 -13.81 20.28
CA VAL A 791 2.94 -14.29 21.34
C VAL A 791 3.32 -15.72 21.68
N ILE A 792 3.32 -16.02 22.97
CA ILE A 792 3.41 -17.38 23.50
C ILE A 792 2.02 -17.77 24.01
N GLN A 793 1.57 -18.95 23.63
CA GLN A 793 0.39 -19.61 24.13
C GLN A 793 0.86 -20.87 24.87
N GLU A 794 0.76 -20.82 26.19
CA GLU A 794 0.98 -21.98 27.07
C GLU A 794 -0.04 -23.09 26.74
N LYS A 795 0.36 -24.34 27.00
CA LYS A 795 -0.36 -25.56 26.59
C LYS A 795 -1.69 -25.81 27.31
#